data_AF-A0A971CR92-F1
#
_entry.id   AF-A0A971CR92-F1
#
_cell.length_a   1.000
_cell.length_b   1.000
_cell.length_c   1.000
_cell.angle_alpha   90.00
_cell.angle_beta   90.00
_cell.angle_gamma   90.00
#
_symmetry.space_group_name_H-M   'P 1'
#
loop_
_entity.id
_entity.type
_entity.pdbx_description
1 polymer ?
#
loop_
_entity_poly.entity_id
_entity_poly.type
_entity_poly.pdbx_seq_one_letter_code
_entity_poly.pdbx_strand_id
1 'polypeptide(L)'
;MIFKNSHFLFLALAVSGVPALGQQGDREGHVMTPPPAHWNIPDAPVVSAEDAAATMALEKGFALELVAAEPMVHDPVALAFDGNGRIWVAEMRGYMPDIDGTGEESTYGRISVLEDTDGDGKVDKHTVFLEKYVLPRAVALIDADKTLLFADNEQLYEAEIRIDEKGVIRPGEVTVVDAKYAEGGNPEHKPNGLVTALDNWIYSAKSDQRYKKVKGVWVKEKTESRGQWGIVQDNYGRLFTNTNSNLITVEDVPPGLRVRNPNFPFRASVTSTIKNQKLWPSRINPGVNRGYMEATLDENGYLVTPTAASGMAVYRGDQFPEEFAGDLFITEPAGNLVKRAVLSAGEDGRRTVRSAYEGAEFFTSTDERSRMVNAYTAPDGTLYFVDFYRGILQHKVYMTSYLRAQIEARDLDTPVGLGRIWRVRHREGGAGSGAPRMQEQSSLDLVAHLSHANGWWRDTAQRLIIERGEADSVVPALQEIVGGEAGELAKIHALWTLEGLGHLDAATLETALRSDLPRVAAEAVRAAESLVTGAESDKVFTLLSDLAGTDRIEETGMLPLRHQLAATLGLFGEKAVPVLAERLTKDENDLLAGDLAVSGLSGHELALFKALPPTHNLRAPLIETLVRRNVRKELEELTTLLETPGGYAALAKASVRMRRTGEAKVLLEVLADPKTDAKIRSGIVSGMLAGGKDKKFKPMPVKELAALETAAKQPGVDAAKAKALAALFLVGSGEEVVYLTTDEHKRRFKEGEALYQKFCLACHQVHGMGQQYLAPPLVGSEWVLESERRLIAVVVDGLMGPIEVMGKTYTVPEIQPMMPGLRHNPDLDDEKFAAILTYVRNAWGNGAAPVTSEAVARYRAAHAARAPYTPEEVNKLK
;
A
#
# COMPACT_ATOMS: atom_id res chain seq x y z
N MET A 1 29.07 31.58 -73.94
CA MET A 1 28.92 30.45 -74.88
C MET A 1 29.96 29.41 -74.47
N ILE A 2 29.70 28.15 -74.08
CA ILE A 2 28.55 27.23 -74.10
C ILE A 2 28.73 26.25 -72.92
N PHE A 3 27.60 25.81 -72.32
CA PHE A 3 27.43 24.87 -71.20
C PHE A 3 27.90 23.42 -71.46
N LYS A 4 28.24 22.67 -70.39
CA LYS A 4 27.53 21.43 -69.98
C LYS A 4 28.08 20.77 -68.68
N ASN A 5 27.16 20.58 -67.72
CA ASN A 5 26.98 19.53 -66.69
C ASN A 5 28.12 18.58 -66.28
N SER A 6 28.33 18.40 -64.97
CA SER A 6 27.82 17.24 -64.20
C SER A 6 28.55 16.97 -62.86
N HIS A 7 27.76 16.69 -61.81
CA HIS A 7 28.07 15.98 -60.55
C HIS A 7 28.63 16.81 -59.36
N PHE A 8 27.69 17.32 -58.56
CA PHE A 8 27.88 17.65 -57.15
C PHE A 8 27.75 16.36 -56.32
N LEU A 9 28.79 16.00 -55.58
CA LEU A 9 28.74 14.98 -54.53
C LEU A 9 28.35 15.68 -53.22
N PHE A 10 27.10 15.49 -52.78
CA PHE A 10 26.67 15.88 -51.42
C PHE A 10 27.23 14.85 -50.43
N LEU A 11 28.23 15.24 -49.64
CA LEU A 11 28.59 14.51 -48.43
C LEU A 11 27.61 14.97 -47.34
N ALA A 12 26.57 14.18 -47.11
CA ALA A 12 25.69 14.36 -45.96
C ALA A 12 26.48 14.01 -44.69
N LEU A 13 26.84 15.03 -43.91
CA LEU A 13 27.26 14.87 -42.51
C LEU A 13 26.03 14.38 -41.73
N ALA A 14 25.94 13.06 -41.52
CA ALA A 14 25.09 12.50 -40.50
C ALA A 14 25.66 12.91 -39.14
N VAL A 15 25.19 14.03 -38.60
CA VAL A 15 25.32 14.32 -37.18
C VAL A 15 24.43 13.32 -36.46
N SER A 16 25.03 12.22 -36.04
CA SER A 16 24.42 11.36 -35.03
C SER A 16 24.34 12.19 -33.76
N GLY A 17 23.15 12.71 -33.48
CA GLY A 17 22.87 13.32 -32.19
C GLY A 17 23.13 12.28 -31.11
N VAL A 18 24.16 12.50 -30.30
CA VAL A 18 24.30 11.79 -29.03
C VAL A 18 23.03 12.11 -28.25
N PRO A 19 22.23 11.11 -27.82
CA PRO A 19 21.08 11.40 -26.97
C PRO A 19 21.59 12.14 -25.73
N ALA A 20 21.04 13.33 -25.47
CA ALA A 20 21.31 14.03 -24.21
C ALA A 20 20.98 13.06 -23.07
N LEU A 21 21.95 12.82 -22.19
CA LEU A 21 21.87 11.78 -21.15
C LEU A 21 20.62 11.90 -20.25
N GLY A 22 19.99 13.09 -20.20
CA GLY A 22 18.77 13.41 -19.45
C GLY A 22 17.43 13.38 -20.22
N GLN A 23 17.38 13.04 -21.52
CA GLN A 23 16.11 12.99 -22.28
C GLN A 23 15.58 11.56 -22.41
N GLN A 24 14.92 11.06 -21.37
CA GLN A 24 14.46 9.65 -21.29
C GLN A 24 12.94 9.50 -21.33
N GLY A 25 12.19 10.60 -21.44
CA GLY A 25 10.73 10.58 -21.34
C GLY A 25 9.98 10.20 -22.61
N ASP A 26 10.62 10.24 -23.79
CA ASP A 26 9.97 9.95 -25.06
C ASP A 26 9.56 8.47 -25.14
N ARG A 27 8.30 8.21 -25.53
CA ARG A 27 7.74 6.84 -25.59
C ARG A 27 7.40 6.45 -27.01
N GLU A 28 7.61 5.17 -27.33
CA GLU A 28 7.22 4.60 -28.62
C GLU A 28 5.71 4.82 -28.88
N GLY A 29 5.37 5.26 -30.08
CA GLY A 29 3.98 5.57 -30.49
C GLY A 29 3.47 6.94 -30.05
N HIS A 30 4.20 7.70 -29.24
CA HIS A 30 3.83 9.07 -28.89
C HIS A 30 4.43 10.06 -29.92
N VAL A 31 3.63 11.04 -30.34
CA VAL A 31 4.08 12.13 -31.21
C VAL A 31 4.22 13.40 -30.36
N MET A 32 5.44 13.91 -30.24
CA MET A 32 5.80 15.06 -29.40
C MET A 32 5.45 16.38 -30.09
N THR A 33 4.17 16.55 -30.44
CA THR A 33 3.67 17.72 -31.18
C THR A 33 3.91 19.00 -30.36
N PRO A 34 4.53 20.04 -30.93
CA PRO A 34 4.74 21.30 -30.24
C PRO A 34 3.38 21.99 -29.95
N PRO A 35 3.34 22.93 -28.98
CA PRO A 35 2.14 23.73 -28.74
C PRO A 35 1.66 24.42 -30.03
N PRO A 36 0.34 24.49 -30.27
CA PRO A 36 -0.22 25.24 -31.38
C PRO A 36 0.23 26.71 -31.40
N ALA A 37 0.54 27.24 -32.58
CA ALA A 37 1.06 28.60 -32.74
C ALA A 37 0.09 29.70 -32.29
N HIS A 38 -1.21 29.42 -32.18
CA HIS A 38 -2.21 30.38 -31.68
C HIS A 38 -2.27 30.47 -30.15
N TRP A 39 -1.59 29.58 -29.42
CA TRP A 39 -1.50 29.68 -27.97
C TRP A 39 -0.58 30.83 -27.58
N ASN A 40 -1.14 31.84 -26.91
CA ASN A 40 -0.38 32.93 -26.33
C ASN A 40 0.18 32.52 -24.96
N ILE A 41 1.25 31.73 -24.97
CA ILE A 41 1.90 31.21 -23.76
C ILE A 41 2.60 32.38 -23.04
N PRO A 42 2.23 32.73 -21.79
CA PRO A 42 2.87 33.81 -21.06
C PRO A 42 4.32 33.49 -20.70
N ASP A 43 5.13 34.54 -20.50
CA ASP A 43 6.45 34.40 -19.89
C ASP A 43 6.34 33.84 -18.47
N ALA A 44 7.45 33.25 -17.97
CA ALA A 44 7.56 32.68 -16.63
C ALA A 44 8.67 33.38 -15.81
N PRO A 45 8.52 34.68 -15.51
CA PRO A 45 9.53 35.42 -14.75
C PRO A 45 9.68 34.88 -13.33
N VAL A 46 10.83 35.13 -12.73
CA VAL A 46 11.02 34.93 -11.28
C VAL A 46 10.34 36.08 -10.54
N VAL A 47 9.44 35.75 -9.63
CA VAL A 47 8.69 36.68 -8.79
C VAL A 47 9.23 36.61 -7.37
N SER A 48 9.50 37.77 -6.75
CA SER A 48 9.97 37.86 -5.36
C SER A 48 8.93 37.29 -4.38
N ALA A 49 9.35 36.92 -3.17
CA ALA A 49 8.42 36.42 -2.16
C ALA A 49 7.38 37.49 -1.76
N GLU A 50 7.80 38.76 -1.72
CA GLU A 50 6.95 39.90 -1.39
C GLU A 50 5.88 40.17 -2.46
N ASP A 51 6.22 39.99 -3.74
CA ASP A 51 5.31 40.27 -4.86
C ASP A 51 4.45 39.05 -5.24
N ALA A 52 4.81 37.84 -4.82
CA ALA A 52 4.17 36.59 -5.23
C ALA A 52 2.69 36.52 -4.89
N ALA A 53 2.25 37.13 -3.79
CA ALA A 53 0.83 37.16 -3.44
C ALA A 53 -0.03 37.85 -4.52
N ALA A 54 0.54 38.75 -5.33
CA ALA A 54 -0.17 39.43 -6.41
C ALA A 54 -0.44 38.54 -7.63
N THR A 55 0.27 37.42 -7.77
CA THR A 55 0.04 36.43 -8.85
C THR A 55 -0.97 35.36 -8.45
N MET A 56 -1.45 35.38 -7.21
CA MET A 56 -2.25 34.33 -6.61
C MET A 56 -3.68 34.78 -6.38
N ALA A 57 -4.63 33.90 -6.68
CA ALA A 57 -6.04 34.08 -6.40
C ALA A 57 -6.54 32.96 -5.50
N LEU A 58 -7.34 33.34 -4.49
CA LEU A 58 -8.04 32.44 -3.59
C LEU A 58 -9.55 32.60 -3.74
N GLU A 59 -10.30 31.63 -3.23
CA GLU A 59 -11.71 31.79 -2.96
C GLU A 59 -11.98 33.08 -2.15
N LYS A 60 -13.08 33.77 -2.49
CA LYS A 60 -13.50 34.99 -1.80
C LYS A 60 -13.69 34.70 -0.31
N GLY A 61 -13.15 35.58 0.54
CA GLY A 61 -13.20 35.43 1.99
C GLY A 61 -11.89 34.94 2.60
N PHE A 62 -10.96 34.42 1.77
CA PHE A 62 -9.64 34.00 2.24
C PHE A 62 -8.55 35.05 2.04
N ALA A 63 -7.47 34.90 2.79
CA ALA A 63 -6.23 35.65 2.66
C ALA A 63 -5.05 34.68 2.71
N LEU A 64 -4.02 34.99 1.93
CA LEU A 64 -2.74 34.29 1.92
C LEU A 64 -1.70 35.17 2.64
N GLU A 65 -0.95 34.57 3.54
CA GLU A 65 0.10 35.24 4.33
C GLU A 65 1.41 34.47 4.16
N LEU A 66 2.50 35.18 3.88
CA LEU A 66 3.82 34.55 3.76
C LEU A 66 4.35 34.21 5.16
N VAL A 67 4.66 32.93 5.39
CA VAL A 67 5.20 32.43 6.68
C VAL A 67 6.72 32.39 6.66
N ALA A 68 7.28 31.81 5.59
CA ALA A 68 8.71 31.69 5.39
C ALA A 68 9.04 31.63 3.89
N ALA A 69 10.21 32.17 3.52
CA ALA A 69 10.75 32.17 2.18
C ALA A 69 12.29 32.08 2.23
N GLU A 70 12.93 32.11 1.08
CA GLU A 70 14.37 32.30 0.96
C GLU A 70 14.86 33.53 1.74
N PRO A 71 16.01 33.48 2.44
CA PRO A 71 16.96 32.37 2.53
C PRO A 71 16.67 31.34 3.64
N MET A 72 15.58 31.48 4.41
CA MET A 72 15.28 30.56 5.53
C MET A 72 14.94 29.16 5.02
N VAL A 73 14.15 29.07 3.96
CA VAL A 73 13.73 27.82 3.31
C VAL A 73 14.02 27.91 1.81
N HIS A 74 14.45 26.81 1.19
CA HIS A 74 14.87 26.78 -0.22
C HIS A 74 13.99 25.89 -1.10
N ASP A 75 13.85 24.61 -0.77
CA ASP A 75 13.17 23.64 -1.65
C ASP A 75 12.24 22.74 -0.80
N PRO A 76 11.25 23.31 -0.10
CA PRO A 76 10.44 22.58 0.87
C PRO A 76 9.45 21.64 0.18
N VAL A 77 9.25 20.45 0.74
CA VAL A 77 8.30 19.46 0.20
C VAL A 77 7.37 18.84 1.24
N ALA A 78 7.76 18.87 2.52
CA ALA A 78 6.96 18.32 3.61
C ALA A 78 7.21 19.10 4.91
N LEU A 79 6.16 19.20 5.73
CA LEU A 79 6.16 19.85 7.04
C LEU A 79 5.71 18.86 8.13
N ALA A 80 6.15 19.11 9.36
CA ALA A 80 5.54 18.61 10.58
C ALA A 80 5.59 19.70 11.67
N PHE A 81 4.57 19.77 12.53
CA PHE A 81 4.54 20.68 13.67
C PHE A 81 4.80 19.89 14.96
N ASP A 82 5.66 20.39 15.83
CA ASP A 82 5.83 19.81 17.16
C ASP A 82 4.84 20.39 18.18
N GLY A 83 4.81 19.85 19.40
CA GLY A 83 3.88 20.24 20.46
C GLY A 83 3.98 21.71 20.90
N ASN A 84 5.01 22.45 20.47
CA ASN A 84 5.15 23.89 20.71
C ASN A 84 4.96 24.72 19.42
N GLY A 85 4.53 24.09 18.33
CA GLY A 85 4.14 24.77 17.09
C GLY A 85 5.31 25.10 16.17
N ARG A 86 6.53 24.64 16.47
CA ARG A 86 7.68 24.84 15.57
C ARG A 86 7.51 24.00 14.31
N ILE A 87 7.92 24.54 13.17
CA ILE A 87 7.74 23.88 11.86
C ILE A 87 9.03 23.16 11.46
N TRP A 88 8.95 21.84 11.32
CA TRP A 88 10.02 20.98 10.84
C TRP A 88 9.85 20.75 9.35
N VAL A 89 10.85 21.11 8.55
CA VAL A 89 10.74 21.21 7.09
C VAL A 89 11.75 20.29 6.41
N ALA A 90 11.27 19.38 5.56
CA ALA A 90 12.13 18.60 4.67
C ALA A 90 12.37 19.37 3.36
N GLU A 91 13.64 19.56 2.99
CA GLU A 91 14.03 20.34 1.81
C GLU A 91 14.80 19.48 0.79
N MET A 92 14.21 19.30 -0.40
CA MET A 92 14.76 18.51 -1.52
C MET A 92 15.69 19.36 -2.43
N ARG A 93 16.70 19.99 -1.84
CA ARG A 93 17.60 20.93 -2.54
C ARG A 93 18.40 20.34 -3.71
N GLY A 94 18.57 19.02 -3.71
CA GLY A 94 19.24 18.29 -4.80
C GLY A 94 18.31 17.88 -5.95
N TYR A 95 17.00 18.11 -5.86
CA TYR A 95 16.05 17.59 -6.85
C TYR A 95 16.18 18.37 -8.17
N MET A 96 16.39 17.67 -9.28
CA MET A 96 16.53 18.26 -10.63
C MET A 96 17.31 19.59 -10.66
N PRO A 97 18.58 19.67 -10.23
CA PRO A 97 19.29 20.95 -10.10
C PRO A 97 19.42 21.71 -11.43
N ASP A 98 19.35 20.97 -12.53
CA ASP A 98 19.20 21.42 -13.90
C ASP A 98 18.28 20.46 -14.67
N ILE A 99 18.04 20.74 -15.96
CA ILE A 99 17.18 19.95 -16.85
C ILE A 99 17.64 18.50 -17.07
N ASP A 100 18.93 18.21 -16.85
CA ASP A 100 19.51 16.87 -16.97
C ASP A 100 19.56 16.12 -15.63
N GLY A 101 19.19 16.80 -14.54
CA GLY A 101 19.28 16.29 -13.17
C GLY A 101 20.72 15.99 -12.76
N THR A 102 21.66 16.81 -13.21
CA THR A 102 23.08 16.66 -12.89
C THR A 102 23.29 16.83 -11.38
N GLY A 103 24.02 15.89 -10.76
CA GLY A 103 24.35 15.98 -9.34
C GLY A 103 23.18 15.75 -8.39
N GLU A 104 22.04 15.21 -8.84
CA GLU A 104 20.87 14.96 -8.00
C GLU A 104 21.13 13.97 -6.84
N GLU A 105 22.08 13.05 -7.02
CA GLU A 105 22.54 12.13 -5.96
C GLU A 105 23.41 12.83 -4.89
N SER A 106 23.61 14.14 -5.01
CA SER A 106 24.32 14.92 -4.00
C SER A 106 23.52 15.00 -2.72
N THR A 107 24.25 15.08 -1.62
CA THR A 107 23.68 15.20 -0.28
C THR A 107 23.36 16.66 0.07
N TYR A 108 22.81 17.45 -0.85
CA TYR A 108 22.51 18.87 -0.55
C TYR A 108 21.21 19.08 0.23
N GLY A 109 20.39 18.03 0.36
CA GLY A 109 19.17 18.06 1.14
C GLY A 109 19.41 18.31 2.63
N ARG A 110 18.42 18.95 3.26
CA ARG A 110 18.46 19.28 4.69
C ARG A 110 17.08 19.18 5.33
N ILE A 111 17.06 19.16 6.65
CA ILE A 111 15.88 19.36 7.47
C ILE A 111 16.10 20.62 8.31
N SER A 112 15.15 21.56 8.22
CA SER A 112 15.18 22.83 8.94
C SER A 112 14.09 22.90 10.00
N VAL A 113 14.31 23.69 11.04
CA VAL A 113 13.31 24.07 12.04
C VAL A 113 13.07 25.56 11.94
N LEU A 114 11.80 25.94 11.86
CA LEU A 114 11.33 27.32 11.77
C LEU A 114 10.51 27.65 13.01
N GLU A 115 10.77 28.82 13.59
CA GLU A 115 10.10 29.31 14.78
C GLU A 115 9.62 30.75 14.57
N ASP A 116 8.39 31.00 14.98
CA ASP A 116 7.82 32.33 15.19
C ASP A 116 7.95 32.61 16.70
N THR A 117 8.86 33.51 17.07
CA THR A 117 9.23 33.74 18.48
C THR A 117 8.44 34.87 19.12
N ASP A 118 7.78 35.71 18.33
CA ASP A 118 6.95 36.83 18.82
C ASP A 118 5.44 36.60 18.64
N GLY A 119 5.04 35.56 17.91
CA GLY A 119 3.66 35.14 17.72
C GLY A 119 2.88 35.99 16.71
N ASP A 120 3.57 36.75 15.85
CA ASP A 120 2.93 37.55 14.79
C ASP A 120 2.48 36.71 13.58
N GLY A 121 2.85 35.42 13.57
CA GLY A 121 2.55 34.45 12.53
C GLY A 121 3.55 34.41 11.39
N LYS A 122 4.70 35.08 11.51
CA LYS A 122 5.83 35.00 10.59
C LYS A 122 7.01 34.35 11.29
N VAL A 123 7.76 33.56 10.54
CA VAL A 123 8.98 32.97 11.08
C VAL A 123 10.07 34.04 11.18
N ASP A 124 10.68 34.16 12.35
CA ASP A 124 11.81 35.06 12.61
C ASP A 124 13.11 34.31 12.96
N LYS A 125 13.01 32.99 13.24
CA LYS A 125 14.15 32.15 13.61
C LYS A 125 14.20 30.88 12.77
N HIS A 126 15.39 30.60 12.23
CA HIS A 126 15.70 29.43 11.42
C HIS A 126 16.87 28.65 12.03
N THR A 127 16.72 27.34 12.15
CA THR A 127 17.78 26.41 12.55
C THR A 127 17.91 25.29 11.52
N VAL A 128 19.11 25.07 10.98
CA VAL A 128 19.40 23.84 10.22
C VAL A 128 19.61 22.71 11.21
N PHE A 129 18.70 21.73 11.23
CA PHE A 129 18.74 20.60 12.15
C PHE A 129 19.59 19.45 11.61
N LEU A 130 19.32 19.01 10.38
CA LEU A 130 20.10 17.97 9.70
C LEU A 130 20.48 18.45 8.30
N GLU A 131 21.67 18.07 7.85
CA GLU A 131 22.19 18.33 6.51
C GLU A 131 22.86 17.06 5.99
N LYS A 132 23.22 17.04 4.70
CA LYS A 132 23.93 15.92 4.07
C LYS A 132 23.07 14.68 3.85
N TYR A 133 21.82 14.88 3.45
CA TYR A 133 20.91 13.82 3.02
C TYR A 133 20.51 13.97 1.56
N VAL A 134 20.33 12.84 0.87
CA VAL A 134 19.85 12.81 -0.52
C VAL A 134 18.34 12.95 -0.49
N LEU A 135 17.81 14.08 -0.96
CA LEU A 135 16.38 14.33 -1.15
C LEU A 135 15.47 13.94 0.06
N PRO A 136 15.68 14.51 1.27
CA PRO A 136 14.78 14.29 2.39
C PRO A 136 13.36 14.73 2.03
N ARG A 137 12.36 13.90 2.33
CA ARG A 137 11.03 14.02 1.71
C ARG A 137 9.84 13.78 2.63
N ALA A 138 10.07 13.25 3.83
CA ALA A 138 9.03 13.04 4.81
C ALA A 138 9.62 13.20 6.20
N VAL A 139 8.84 13.81 7.11
CA VAL A 139 9.21 14.09 8.50
C VAL A 139 8.00 13.86 9.40
N ALA A 140 8.23 13.33 10.60
CA ALA A 140 7.25 13.22 11.67
C ALA A 140 7.95 13.26 13.03
N LEU A 141 7.35 13.97 13.99
CA LEU A 141 7.82 14.00 15.37
C LEU A 141 7.29 12.78 16.12
N ILE A 142 8.16 12.17 16.92
CA ILE A 142 7.87 10.98 17.71
C ILE A 142 8.60 11.07 19.07
N ASP A 143 8.37 10.08 19.93
CA ASP A 143 8.98 9.96 21.27
C ASP A 143 8.82 11.24 22.13
N ALA A 144 7.60 11.79 22.15
CA ALA A 144 7.24 13.03 22.82
C ALA A 144 8.07 14.24 22.36
N ASP A 145 8.29 14.34 21.04
CA ASP A 145 9.09 15.37 20.36
C ASP A 145 10.60 15.32 20.68
N LYS A 146 11.07 14.20 21.24
CA LYS A 146 12.51 13.99 21.50
C LYS A 146 13.24 13.40 20.31
N THR A 147 12.53 12.85 19.33
CA THR A 147 13.13 12.31 18.12
C THR A 147 12.33 12.69 16.87
N LEU A 148 13.03 12.78 15.74
CA LEU A 148 12.47 13.04 14.42
C LEU A 148 12.59 11.76 13.59
N LEU A 149 11.45 11.21 13.17
CA LEU A 149 11.40 10.20 12.12
C LEU A 149 11.44 10.91 10.77
N PHE A 150 12.36 10.56 9.89
CA PHE A 150 12.42 11.13 8.55
C PHE A 150 12.87 10.12 7.50
N ALA A 151 12.43 10.33 6.27
CA ALA A 151 12.84 9.53 5.12
C ALA A 151 13.65 10.37 4.13
N ASP A 152 14.72 9.79 3.62
CA ASP A 152 15.49 10.32 2.48
C ASP A 152 15.16 9.53 1.21
N ASN A 153 16.02 9.64 0.19
CA ASN A 153 15.85 8.93 -1.06
C ASN A 153 15.95 7.39 -0.94
N GLU A 154 16.49 6.81 0.13
CA GLU A 154 16.71 5.36 0.21
C GLU A 154 16.17 4.74 1.50
N GLN A 155 16.23 5.44 2.64
CA GLN A 155 16.02 4.85 3.96
C GLN A 155 15.09 5.68 4.85
N LEU A 156 14.62 5.04 5.91
CA LEU A 156 13.91 5.65 7.03
C LEU A 156 14.87 5.73 8.22
N TYR A 157 14.96 6.90 8.83
CA TYR A 157 15.84 7.19 9.97
C TYR A 157 15.07 7.78 11.14
N GLU A 158 15.61 7.58 12.33
CA GLU A 158 15.21 8.28 13.55
C GLU A 158 16.41 9.08 14.06
N ALA A 159 16.22 10.40 14.22
CA ALA A 159 17.23 11.32 14.72
C ALA A 159 16.83 11.89 16.09
N GLU A 160 17.73 11.83 17.06
CA GLU A 160 17.56 12.46 18.36
C GLU A 160 17.53 13.99 18.25
N ILE A 161 16.61 14.63 18.96
CA ILE A 161 16.46 16.07 19.07
C ILE A 161 17.00 16.51 20.44
N ARG A 162 18.06 17.29 20.44
CA ARG A 162 18.62 17.89 21.67
C ARG A 162 18.36 19.38 21.67
N ILE A 163 17.78 19.87 22.76
CA ILE A 163 17.53 21.28 22.99
C ILE A 163 18.30 21.68 24.25
N ASP A 164 19.24 22.62 24.13
CA ASP A 164 19.99 23.11 25.29
C ASP A 164 19.18 24.12 26.13
N GLU A 165 19.72 24.53 27.27
CA GLU A 165 19.08 25.50 28.18
C GLU A 165 18.79 26.86 27.52
N LYS A 166 19.42 27.18 26.39
CA LYS A 166 19.19 28.41 25.62
C LYS A 166 18.19 28.21 24.48
N GLY A 167 17.58 27.03 24.36
CA GLY A 167 16.66 26.69 23.29
C GLY A 167 17.33 26.45 21.94
N VAL A 168 18.64 26.15 21.91
CA VAL A 168 19.34 25.80 20.67
C VAL A 168 19.07 24.34 20.33
N ILE A 169 18.51 24.10 19.15
CA ILE A 169 18.16 22.77 18.66
C ILE A 169 19.36 22.17 17.90
N ARG A 170 19.73 20.92 18.23
CA ARG A 170 20.82 20.18 17.60
C ARG A 170 20.44 18.71 17.39
N PRO A 171 20.93 18.06 16.32
CA PRO A 171 20.78 16.62 16.18
C PRO A 171 21.67 15.88 17.18
N GLY A 172 21.15 14.81 17.75
CA GLY A 172 21.91 13.82 18.49
C GLY A 172 22.25 12.61 17.61
N GLU A 173 22.06 11.40 18.14
CA GLU A 173 22.28 10.17 17.36
C GLU A 173 21.25 10.02 16.24
N VAL A 174 21.69 9.54 15.06
CA VAL A 174 20.81 9.18 13.94
C VAL A 174 20.92 7.69 13.69
N THR A 175 19.79 6.99 13.76
CA THR A 175 19.70 5.54 13.59
C THR A 175 18.87 5.19 12.36
N VAL A 176 19.21 4.10 11.69
CA VAL A 176 18.42 3.58 10.56
C VAL A 176 17.28 2.73 11.12
N VAL A 177 16.04 3.13 10.84
CA VAL A 177 14.84 2.39 11.20
C VAL A 177 14.53 1.33 10.16
N ASP A 178 14.64 1.69 8.88
CA ASP A 178 14.45 0.76 7.76
C ASP A 178 15.34 1.15 6.57
N ALA A 179 16.37 0.34 6.33
CA ALA A 179 17.33 0.51 5.24
C ALA A 179 16.72 0.27 3.85
N LYS A 180 15.53 -0.33 3.76
CA LYS A 180 14.83 -0.64 2.51
C LYS A 180 13.54 0.14 2.33
N TYR A 181 13.36 1.20 3.12
CA TYR A 181 12.13 1.99 3.10
C TYR A 181 11.84 2.56 1.71
N ALA A 182 12.85 3.06 0.99
CA ALA A 182 12.71 3.70 -0.30
C ALA A 182 13.75 3.20 -1.33
N GLU A 183 14.15 1.93 -1.27
CA GLU A 183 15.22 1.35 -2.09
C GLU A 183 14.98 1.51 -3.61
N GLY A 184 15.90 2.22 -4.29
CA GLY A 184 15.95 2.33 -5.75
C GLY A 184 14.77 3.06 -6.41
N GLY A 185 14.76 3.05 -7.75
CA GLY A 185 13.69 3.67 -8.55
C GLY A 185 13.73 5.20 -8.62
N ASN A 186 12.75 5.78 -9.33
CA ASN A 186 12.60 7.22 -9.51
C ASN A 186 12.16 7.91 -8.19
N PRO A 187 12.77 9.04 -7.79
CA PRO A 187 12.31 9.87 -6.69
C PRO A 187 10.80 10.14 -6.65
N GLU A 188 10.12 10.36 -7.78
CA GLU A 188 8.65 10.59 -7.80
C GLU A 188 7.80 9.38 -7.39
N HIS A 189 8.41 8.19 -7.33
CA HIS A 189 7.75 6.92 -7.00
C HIS A 189 8.30 6.27 -5.73
N LYS A 190 8.93 7.05 -4.85
CA LYS A 190 9.41 6.58 -3.55
C LYS A 190 8.42 6.91 -2.42
N PRO A 191 8.36 6.10 -1.35
CA PRO A 191 7.52 6.36 -0.20
C PRO A 191 7.71 7.74 0.42
N ASN A 192 6.62 8.32 0.90
CA ASN A 192 6.56 9.67 1.45
C ASN A 192 5.29 9.82 2.29
N GLY A 193 5.22 10.93 3.03
CA GLY A 193 4.22 11.11 4.09
C GLY A 193 4.51 10.16 5.25
N LEU A 194 4.61 10.72 6.46
CA LEU A 194 4.72 9.97 7.70
C LEU A 194 3.53 10.39 8.57
N VAL A 195 2.37 9.78 8.32
CA VAL A 195 1.13 10.14 9.00
C VAL A 195 0.93 9.22 10.19
N THR A 196 1.15 9.74 11.41
CA THR A 196 0.69 9.09 12.64
C THR A 196 -0.82 9.15 12.68
N ALA A 197 -1.47 8.03 12.38
CA ALA A 197 -2.91 7.93 12.31
C ALA A 197 -3.55 7.71 13.69
N LEU A 198 -4.87 7.86 13.75
CA LEU A 198 -5.69 7.70 14.97
C LEU A 198 -5.44 6.36 15.69
N ASP A 199 -5.11 5.30 14.95
CA ASP A 199 -4.83 3.96 15.49
C ASP A 199 -3.39 3.77 15.98
N ASN A 200 -2.66 4.87 16.17
CA ASN A 200 -1.29 4.92 16.66
C ASN A 200 -0.24 4.30 15.70
N TRP A 201 -0.61 4.00 14.44
CA TRP A 201 0.30 3.55 13.40
C TRP A 201 0.74 4.70 12.49
N ILE A 202 1.96 4.63 11.99
CA ILE A 202 2.52 5.54 11.00
C ILE A 202 2.37 4.93 9.61
N TYR A 203 1.70 5.67 8.72
CA TYR A 203 1.43 5.28 7.34
C TYR A 203 2.13 6.19 6.34
N SER A 204 2.41 5.64 5.17
CA SER A 204 3.07 6.34 4.06
C SER A 204 2.37 6.07 2.74
N ALA A 205 2.34 7.06 1.87
CA ALA A 205 2.03 6.85 0.46
C ALA A 205 3.16 6.05 -0.19
N LYS A 206 2.83 5.35 -1.28
CA LYS A 206 3.72 4.53 -2.09
C LYS A 206 4.42 3.38 -1.34
N SER A 207 3.93 3.06 -0.14
CA SER A 207 4.39 1.95 0.70
C SER A 207 3.24 0.99 0.97
N ASP A 208 3.57 -0.30 1.13
CA ASP A 208 2.67 -1.34 1.66
C ASP A 208 3.05 -1.73 3.10
N GLN A 209 3.77 -0.85 3.80
CA GLN A 209 4.24 -1.05 5.17
C GLN A 209 3.70 0.06 6.09
N ARG A 210 3.46 -0.29 7.35
CA ARG A 210 3.15 0.62 8.44
C ARG A 210 4.09 0.40 9.62
N TYR A 211 4.32 1.43 10.41
CA TYR A 211 5.30 1.44 11.52
C TYR A 211 4.65 1.89 12.82
N LYS A 212 4.99 1.26 13.94
CA LYS A 212 4.60 1.71 15.29
C LYS A 212 5.78 1.48 16.23
N LYS A 213 6.07 2.45 17.11
CA LYS A 213 7.11 2.29 18.12
C LYS A 213 6.46 1.81 19.41
N VAL A 214 6.76 0.59 19.83
CA VAL A 214 6.19 -0.03 21.03
C VAL A 214 7.30 -0.25 22.05
N LYS A 215 7.23 0.42 23.20
CA LYS A 215 8.25 0.35 24.27
C LYS A 215 9.67 0.57 23.75
N GLY A 216 9.82 1.58 22.89
CA GLY A 216 11.10 1.94 22.27
C GLY A 216 11.52 1.11 21.04
N VAL A 217 10.76 0.06 20.68
CA VAL A 217 11.10 -0.84 19.56
C VAL A 217 10.20 -0.59 18.37
N TRP A 218 10.80 -0.47 17.17
CA TRP A 218 10.06 -0.36 15.92
C TRP A 218 9.41 -1.70 15.52
N VAL A 219 8.09 -1.68 15.40
CA VAL A 219 7.29 -2.74 14.81
C VAL A 219 6.91 -2.32 13.39
N LYS A 220 7.10 -3.23 12.43
CA LYS A 220 6.77 -3.04 11.03
C LYS A 220 5.77 -4.11 10.59
N GLU A 221 4.69 -3.69 9.95
CA GLU A 221 3.66 -4.59 9.45
C GLU A 221 3.27 -4.28 8.01
N LYS A 222 2.86 -5.33 7.30
CA LYS A 222 2.30 -5.19 5.96
C LYS A 222 0.88 -4.62 6.01
N THR A 223 0.57 -3.76 5.07
CA THR A 223 -0.74 -3.14 4.84
C THR A 223 -0.97 -3.02 3.32
N GLU A 224 -2.09 -2.43 2.89
CA GLU A 224 -2.35 -2.22 1.46
C GLU A 224 -1.33 -1.24 0.84
N SER A 225 -0.90 -1.53 -0.39
CA SER A 225 -0.18 -0.54 -1.20
C SER A 225 -1.14 0.58 -1.60
N ARG A 226 -0.78 1.83 -1.31
CA ARG A 226 -1.64 3.00 -1.54
C ARG A 226 -0.86 4.22 -2.03
N GLY A 227 -1.53 5.10 -2.78
CA GLY A 227 -1.01 6.41 -3.17
C GLY A 227 0.29 6.46 -3.98
N GLN A 228 0.77 7.69 -4.19
CA GLN A 228 2.05 8.01 -4.81
C GLN A 228 2.82 9.12 -4.07
N TRP A 229 2.22 10.31 -3.85
CA TRP A 229 2.88 11.46 -3.16
C TRP A 229 2.06 12.07 -2.01
N GLY A 230 0.74 11.87 -1.98
CA GLY A 230 -0.11 12.39 -0.92
C GLY A 230 -0.68 11.30 -0.03
N ILE A 231 -0.64 11.52 1.29
CA ILE A 231 -1.39 10.76 2.30
C ILE A 231 -1.80 11.67 3.47
N VAL A 232 -3.06 11.60 3.89
CA VAL A 232 -3.58 12.26 5.12
C VAL A 232 -4.70 11.44 5.76
N GLN A 233 -5.18 11.89 6.92
CA GLN A 233 -6.35 11.31 7.59
C GLN A 233 -7.45 12.33 7.93
N ASP A 234 -8.70 11.86 8.03
CA ASP A 234 -9.80 12.62 8.68
C ASP A 234 -9.83 12.43 10.21
N ASN A 235 -10.83 13.03 10.87
CA ASN A 235 -11.04 12.91 12.32
C ASN A 235 -11.28 11.48 12.84
N TYR A 236 -11.54 10.52 11.94
CA TYR A 236 -11.86 9.14 12.28
C TYR A 236 -10.78 8.15 11.80
N GLY A 237 -9.58 8.65 11.50
CA GLY A 237 -8.47 7.82 11.06
C GLY A 237 -8.63 7.23 9.66
N ARG A 238 -9.57 7.76 8.85
CA ARG A 238 -9.70 7.33 7.45
C ARG A 238 -8.55 7.88 6.63
N LEU A 239 -7.86 7.01 5.89
CA LEU A 239 -6.79 7.44 5.00
C LEU A 239 -7.32 7.98 3.66
N PHE A 240 -6.67 9.03 3.20
CA PHE A 240 -6.85 9.65 1.90
C PHE A 240 -5.50 9.65 1.20
N THR A 241 -5.46 9.21 -0.06
CA THR A 241 -4.23 9.19 -0.87
C THR A 241 -4.50 9.67 -2.29
N ASN A 242 -3.46 9.84 -3.10
CA ASN A 242 -3.62 10.18 -4.51
C ASN A 242 -2.50 9.63 -5.40
N THR A 243 -2.64 9.82 -6.71
CA THR A 243 -1.57 9.57 -7.69
C THR A 243 -1.50 10.77 -8.63
N ASN A 244 -0.44 10.88 -9.43
CA ASN A 244 -0.27 11.98 -10.39
C ASN A 244 -1.51 12.22 -11.28
N SER A 245 -2.25 11.16 -11.64
CA SER A 245 -3.44 11.24 -12.51
C SER A 245 -4.78 11.01 -11.80
N ASN A 246 -4.78 10.85 -10.48
CA ASN A 246 -6.00 10.70 -9.69
C ASN A 246 -5.90 11.56 -8.44
N LEU A 247 -6.69 12.63 -8.39
CA LEU A 247 -6.66 13.69 -7.37
C LEU A 247 -6.81 13.15 -5.95
N ILE A 248 -7.66 12.13 -5.76
CA ILE A 248 -7.96 11.60 -4.44
C ILE A 248 -8.50 10.16 -4.48
N THR A 249 -8.11 9.36 -3.51
CA THR A 249 -8.67 8.04 -3.20
C THR A 249 -8.94 8.02 -1.70
N VAL A 250 -10.20 7.76 -1.35
CA VAL A 250 -10.72 7.69 0.01
C VAL A 250 -10.85 6.22 0.38
N GLU A 251 -10.21 5.77 1.46
CA GLU A 251 -10.32 4.38 1.92
C GLU A 251 -11.56 4.19 2.80
N ASP A 252 -12.56 3.44 2.37
CA ASP A 252 -13.83 3.32 3.12
C ASP A 252 -13.75 2.31 4.28
N VAL A 253 -12.65 1.56 4.40
CA VAL A 253 -12.38 0.61 5.48
C VAL A 253 -11.03 0.91 6.13
N PRO A 254 -10.84 0.55 7.41
CA PRO A 254 -9.55 0.70 8.07
C PRO A 254 -8.37 0.03 7.34
N PRO A 255 -7.16 0.61 7.41
CA PRO A 255 -5.97 0.03 6.81
C PRO A 255 -5.63 -1.34 7.39
N GLY A 256 -5.14 -2.24 6.54
CA GLY A 256 -4.68 -3.59 6.88
C GLY A 256 -5.75 -4.67 6.74
N LEU A 257 -7.04 -4.32 6.66
CA LEU A 257 -8.12 -5.31 6.60
C LEU A 257 -8.05 -6.19 5.35
N ARG A 258 -7.64 -5.67 4.19
CA ARG A 258 -7.64 -6.49 2.96
C ARG A 258 -6.46 -7.44 2.87
N VAL A 259 -5.40 -7.20 3.64
CA VAL A 259 -4.19 -8.04 3.60
C VAL A 259 -4.21 -9.16 4.64
N ARG A 260 -5.16 -9.17 5.58
CA ARG A 260 -5.32 -10.24 6.59
C ARG A 260 -5.52 -11.62 5.98
N ASN A 261 -6.29 -11.69 4.89
CA ASN A 261 -6.48 -12.92 4.13
C ASN A 261 -5.98 -12.75 2.69
N PRO A 262 -4.69 -13.07 2.41
CA PRO A 262 -4.09 -12.88 1.09
C PRO A 262 -4.71 -13.79 0.00
N ASN A 263 -5.46 -14.81 0.40
CA ASN A 263 -6.11 -15.74 -0.53
C ASN A 263 -7.54 -15.32 -0.89
N PHE A 264 -8.14 -14.37 -0.17
CA PHE A 264 -9.53 -13.99 -0.40
C PHE A 264 -9.67 -12.92 -1.50
N PRO A 265 -10.46 -13.17 -2.55
CA PRO A 265 -10.75 -12.17 -3.57
C PRO A 265 -11.87 -11.23 -3.08
N PHE A 266 -11.51 -10.09 -2.50
CA PHE A 266 -12.46 -9.03 -2.14
C PHE A 266 -13.38 -8.69 -3.33
N ARG A 267 -14.69 -8.70 -3.07
CA ARG A 267 -15.76 -8.47 -4.05
C ARG A 267 -16.22 -7.02 -4.04
N ALA A 268 -16.30 -6.41 -2.87
CA ALA A 268 -16.76 -5.04 -2.69
C ALA A 268 -15.65 -4.02 -3.00
N SER A 269 -16.01 -2.89 -3.63
CA SER A 269 -15.15 -1.71 -3.64
C SER A 269 -15.06 -1.15 -2.23
N VAL A 270 -13.83 -0.90 -1.79
CA VAL A 270 -13.49 -0.30 -0.49
C VAL A 270 -12.82 1.07 -0.64
N THR A 271 -12.87 1.63 -1.85
CA THR A 271 -12.31 2.94 -2.14
C THR A 271 -13.31 3.79 -2.92
N SER A 272 -13.33 5.07 -2.60
CA SER A 272 -14.11 6.09 -3.29
C SER A 272 -13.17 7.15 -3.90
N THR A 273 -13.54 7.74 -5.04
CA THR A 273 -12.75 8.77 -5.74
C THR A 273 -13.66 9.88 -6.28
N ILE A 274 -13.07 11.00 -6.66
CA ILE A 274 -13.77 12.08 -7.35
C ILE A 274 -14.07 11.67 -8.80
N LYS A 275 -15.36 11.62 -9.14
CA LYS A 275 -15.81 11.15 -10.47
C LYS A 275 -15.41 12.10 -11.60
N ASN A 276 -15.50 13.41 -11.36
CA ASN A 276 -15.12 14.44 -12.32
C ASN A 276 -13.84 15.14 -11.83
N GLN A 277 -12.71 14.81 -12.46
CA GLN A 277 -11.39 15.35 -12.09
C GLN A 277 -11.02 16.64 -12.84
N LYS A 278 -11.98 17.26 -13.54
CA LYS A 278 -11.70 18.44 -14.37
C LYS A 278 -11.08 19.57 -13.55
N LEU A 279 -10.06 20.18 -14.14
CA LEU A 279 -9.31 21.30 -13.56
C LEU A 279 -9.65 22.63 -14.24
N TRP A 280 -9.47 23.73 -13.51
CA TRP A 280 -9.72 25.10 -13.96
C TRP A 280 -8.57 26.05 -13.58
N PRO A 281 -7.35 25.84 -14.12
CA PRO A 281 -6.22 26.74 -13.86
C PRO A 281 -6.48 28.15 -14.39
N SER A 282 -5.83 29.16 -13.80
CA SER A 282 -5.94 30.57 -14.24
C SER A 282 -4.98 30.94 -15.36
N ARG A 283 -4.10 30.03 -15.79
CA ARG A 283 -3.10 30.26 -16.84
C ARG A 283 -2.97 29.09 -17.80
N ILE A 284 -2.56 29.41 -19.02
CA ILE A 284 -2.07 28.45 -20.02
C ILE A 284 -0.76 27.85 -19.49
N ASN A 285 -0.65 26.52 -19.49
CA ASN A 285 0.58 25.84 -19.05
C ASN A 285 0.90 24.60 -19.90
N PRO A 286 1.65 24.76 -21.01
CA PRO A 286 2.12 23.63 -21.81
C PRO A 286 3.29 22.88 -21.16
N GLY A 287 3.93 23.45 -20.12
CA GLY A 287 5.07 22.84 -19.41
C GLY A 287 4.67 21.72 -18.44
N VAL A 288 3.77 20.84 -18.86
CA VAL A 288 3.22 19.75 -18.04
C VAL A 288 3.59 18.38 -18.62
N ASN A 289 3.62 17.37 -17.75
CA ASN A 289 3.82 15.99 -18.19
C ASN A 289 2.71 15.60 -19.18
N ARG A 290 3.09 15.09 -20.35
CA ARG A 290 2.16 14.68 -21.44
C ARG A 290 1.34 15.82 -22.04
N GLY A 291 1.78 17.08 -21.94
CA GLY A 291 1.10 18.22 -22.58
C GLY A 291 0.89 18.08 -24.10
N TYR A 292 1.68 17.24 -24.77
CA TYR A 292 1.56 16.88 -26.19
C TYR A 292 0.43 15.87 -26.49
N MET A 293 -0.18 15.24 -25.48
CA MET A 293 -1.26 14.27 -25.66
C MET A 293 -2.63 14.95 -25.68
N GLU A 294 -3.51 14.48 -26.55
CA GLU A 294 -4.91 14.91 -26.62
C GLU A 294 -5.60 14.78 -25.24
N ALA A 295 -6.48 15.74 -24.92
CA ALA A 295 -7.24 15.83 -23.67
C ALA A 295 -6.43 16.09 -22.38
N THR A 296 -5.10 16.24 -22.45
CA THR A 296 -4.32 16.75 -21.30
C THR A 296 -4.55 18.25 -21.11
N LEU A 297 -4.37 18.99 -22.21
CA LEU A 297 -4.65 20.42 -22.32
C LEU A 297 -5.89 20.62 -23.20
N ASP A 298 -6.66 21.68 -22.95
CA ASP A 298 -7.74 22.08 -23.84
C ASP A 298 -7.23 22.79 -25.11
N GLU A 299 -8.15 23.18 -25.99
CA GLU A 299 -7.87 23.89 -27.25
C GLU A 299 -7.17 25.25 -27.08
N ASN A 300 -7.17 25.79 -25.85
CA ASN A 300 -6.55 27.05 -25.48
C ASN A 300 -5.26 26.85 -24.64
N GLY A 301 -4.87 25.60 -24.35
CA GLY A 301 -3.64 25.27 -23.62
C GLY A 301 -3.76 25.24 -22.10
N TYR A 302 -4.98 25.23 -21.55
CA TYR A 302 -5.22 25.08 -20.11
C TYR A 302 -5.24 23.60 -19.73
N LEU A 303 -4.63 23.26 -18.60
CA LEU A 303 -4.67 21.91 -18.05
C LEU A 303 -6.10 21.56 -17.62
N VAL A 304 -6.65 20.46 -18.15
CA VAL A 304 -8.02 20.02 -17.84
C VAL A 304 -8.09 18.72 -17.04
N THR A 305 -6.99 17.96 -16.97
CA THR A 305 -6.91 16.73 -16.17
C THR A 305 -5.65 16.74 -15.30
N PRO A 306 -5.68 16.11 -14.10
CA PRO A 306 -4.51 16.08 -13.22
C PRO A 306 -3.35 15.31 -13.85
N THR A 307 -2.15 15.87 -13.75
CA THR A 307 -0.91 15.26 -14.23
C THR A 307 0.17 15.15 -13.15
N ALA A 308 -0.02 15.84 -12.02
CA ALA A 308 0.93 15.90 -10.91
C ALA A 308 0.24 16.09 -9.54
N ALA A 309 -0.98 15.56 -9.33
CA ALA A 309 -1.63 15.68 -8.02
C ALA A 309 -0.70 15.17 -6.89
N SER A 310 -0.48 16.00 -5.87
CA SER A 310 0.59 15.83 -4.87
C SER A 310 0.06 15.85 -3.43
N GLY A 311 0.66 16.59 -2.50
CA GLY A 311 0.15 16.62 -1.13
C GLY A 311 -1.27 17.21 -1.02
N MET A 312 -1.94 16.95 0.09
CA MET A 312 -3.31 17.37 0.32
C MET A 312 -3.55 17.59 1.81
N ALA A 313 -4.66 18.23 2.16
CA ALA A 313 -5.16 18.28 3.53
C ALA A 313 -6.66 17.92 3.57
N VAL A 314 -7.07 17.24 4.64
CA VAL A 314 -8.47 17.26 5.11
C VAL A 314 -8.54 18.38 6.13
N TYR A 315 -9.40 19.38 5.90
CA TYR A 315 -9.46 20.51 6.81
C TYR A 315 -10.10 20.11 8.14
N ARG A 316 -9.27 20.08 9.19
CA ARG A 316 -9.65 19.70 10.56
C ARG A 316 -9.40 20.83 11.56
N GLY A 317 -9.18 22.05 11.06
CA GLY A 317 -8.91 23.23 11.88
C GLY A 317 -10.20 23.90 12.37
N ASP A 318 -10.04 24.86 13.26
CA ASP A 318 -11.11 25.62 13.90
C ASP A 318 -11.12 27.12 13.51
N GLN A 319 -10.30 27.51 12.52
CA GLN A 319 -10.20 28.89 12.05
C GLN A 319 -11.20 29.21 10.93
N PHE A 320 -11.47 28.29 10.01
CA PHE A 320 -12.41 28.49 8.91
C PHE A 320 -13.85 28.31 9.40
N PRO A 321 -14.85 28.86 8.69
CA PRO A 321 -16.25 28.56 8.96
C PRO A 321 -16.54 27.05 8.92
N GLU A 322 -17.55 26.62 9.69
CA GLU A 322 -17.90 25.21 9.88
C GLU A 322 -18.18 24.45 8.56
N GLU A 323 -18.67 25.14 7.53
CA GLU A 323 -18.95 24.56 6.21
C GLU A 323 -17.72 24.02 5.47
N PHE A 324 -16.51 24.35 5.91
CA PHE A 324 -15.25 23.81 5.38
C PHE A 324 -14.75 22.60 6.17
N ALA A 325 -15.38 22.25 7.29
CA ALA A 325 -14.94 21.14 8.13
C ALA A 325 -15.02 19.80 7.35
N GLY A 326 -13.88 19.12 7.26
CA GLY A 326 -13.76 17.84 6.54
C GLY A 326 -13.59 17.98 5.02
N ASP A 327 -13.55 19.20 4.47
CA ASP A 327 -13.27 19.40 3.05
C ASP A 327 -11.82 19.07 2.70
N LEU A 328 -11.63 18.68 1.44
CA LEU A 328 -10.36 18.22 0.90
C LEU A 328 -9.71 19.35 0.09
N PHE A 329 -8.45 19.65 0.39
CA PHE A 329 -7.63 20.63 -0.32
C PHE A 329 -6.48 19.90 -0.99
N ILE A 330 -6.58 19.71 -2.31
CA ILE A 330 -5.70 18.83 -3.08
C ILE A 330 -4.82 19.69 -3.98
N THR A 331 -3.51 19.59 -3.81
CA THR A 331 -2.56 20.37 -4.62
C THR A 331 -2.38 19.73 -6.00
N GLU A 332 -2.39 20.58 -7.04
CA GLU A 332 -2.04 20.20 -8.41
C GLU A 332 -0.97 21.21 -8.91
N PRO A 333 0.32 20.94 -8.61
CA PRO A 333 1.40 21.87 -8.91
C PRO A 333 1.59 22.11 -10.40
N ALA A 334 1.32 21.13 -11.28
CA ALA A 334 1.48 21.29 -12.73
C ALA A 334 0.52 22.35 -13.31
N GLY A 335 -0.70 22.43 -12.77
CA GLY A 335 -1.70 23.44 -13.08
C GLY A 335 -1.64 24.69 -12.21
N ASN A 336 -0.64 24.81 -11.31
CA ASN A 336 -0.45 25.95 -10.40
C ASN A 336 -1.70 26.23 -9.54
N LEU A 337 -2.37 25.18 -9.05
CA LEU A 337 -3.66 25.29 -8.38
C LEU A 337 -3.81 24.38 -7.14
N VAL A 338 -4.78 24.71 -6.28
CA VAL A 338 -5.30 23.80 -5.24
C VAL A 338 -6.80 23.64 -5.44
N LYS A 339 -7.24 22.40 -5.60
CA LYS A 339 -8.66 22.05 -5.73
C LYS A 339 -9.27 21.84 -4.35
N ARG A 340 -10.44 22.43 -4.11
CA ARG A 340 -11.33 22.05 -3.02
C ARG A 340 -12.34 21.00 -3.49
N ALA A 341 -12.47 19.92 -2.73
CA ALA A 341 -13.48 18.89 -2.93
C ALA A 341 -14.22 18.60 -1.62
N VAL A 342 -15.51 18.29 -1.75
CA VAL A 342 -16.42 18.02 -0.64
C VAL A 342 -16.68 16.52 -0.59
N LEU A 343 -16.57 15.96 0.62
CA LEU A 343 -16.95 14.58 0.92
C LEU A 343 -18.39 14.57 1.44
N SER A 344 -19.24 13.72 0.89
CA SER A 344 -20.63 13.59 1.34
C SER A 344 -21.04 12.14 1.45
N ALA A 345 -21.95 11.81 2.37
CA ALA A 345 -22.57 10.50 2.42
C ALA A 345 -23.45 10.30 1.17
N GLY A 346 -23.27 9.19 0.47
CA GLY A 346 -24.11 8.77 -0.65
C GLY A 346 -25.34 7.98 -0.18
N GLU A 347 -26.33 7.85 -1.07
CA GLU A 347 -27.62 7.19 -0.79
C GLU A 347 -27.49 5.69 -0.47
N ASP A 348 -26.42 5.04 -0.94
CA ASP A 348 -26.10 3.63 -0.68
C ASP A 348 -25.18 3.42 0.54
N GLY A 349 -24.95 4.48 1.33
CA GLY A 349 -24.02 4.47 2.46
C GLY A 349 -22.54 4.58 2.06
N ARG A 350 -22.22 4.58 0.76
CA ARG A 350 -20.85 4.88 0.27
C ARG A 350 -20.63 6.37 0.18
N ARG A 351 -19.38 6.79 0.39
CA ARG A 351 -19.04 8.20 0.28
C ARG A 351 -18.93 8.63 -1.17
N THR A 352 -19.32 9.87 -1.43
CA THR A 352 -19.11 10.53 -2.71
C THR A 352 -18.15 11.69 -2.52
N VAL A 353 -17.26 11.88 -3.48
CA VAL A 353 -16.35 13.03 -3.54
C VAL A 353 -16.70 13.83 -4.76
N ARG A 354 -16.89 15.14 -4.59
CA ARG A 354 -17.22 16.08 -5.67
C ARG A 354 -16.38 17.34 -5.55
N SER A 355 -16.05 17.96 -6.68
CA SER A 355 -15.48 19.31 -6.67
C SER A 355 -16.44 20.27 -5.96
N ALA A 356 -15.89 21.20 -5.17
CA ALA A 356 -16.69 22.25 -4.55
C ALA A 356 -17.25 23.23 -5.60
N TYR A 357 -16.50 23.44 -6.69
CA TYR A 357 -16.85 24.36 -7.77
C TYR A 357 -16.77 23.70 -9.15
N GLU A 358 -17.47 24.31 -10.10
CA GLU A 358 -17.24 24.15 -11.54
C GLU A 358 -16.81 25.50 -12.12
N GLY A 359 -15.80 25.51 -12.98
CA GLY A 359 -15.29 26.74 -13.62
C GLY A 359 -14.28 27.54 -12.79
N ALA A 360 -13.95 27.09 -11.58
CA ALA A 360 -12.98 27.73 -10.69
C ALA A 360 -12.27 26.70 -9.79
N GLU A 361 -11.20 27.13 -9.13
CA GLU A 361 -10.49 26.37 -8.10
C GLU A 361 -10.40 27.19 -6.80
N PHE A 362 -10.06 26.53 -5.69
CA PHE A 362 -9.91 27.21 -4.41
C PHE A 362 -8.70 28.16 -4.40
N PHE A 363 -7.62 27.75 -5.06
CA PHE A 363 -6.42 28.55 -5.27
C PHE A 363 -5.93 28.37 -6.72
N THR A 364 -5.49 29.45 -7.35
CA THR A 364 -4.73 29.43 -8.61
C THR A 364 -3.62 30.47 -8.60
N SER A 365 -2.55 30.24 -9.36
CA SER A 365 -1.48 31.22 -9.59
C SER A 365 -1.23 31.43 -11.09
N THR A 366 -1.02 32.69 -11.48
CA THR A 366 -0.56 33.04 -12.83
C THR A 366 0.96 32.91 -13.00
N ASP A 367 1.71 32.78 -11.90
CA ASP A 367 3.14 32.47 -11.90
C ASP A 367 3.35 30.96 -12.12
N GLU A 368 3.99 30.60 -13.24
CA GLU A 368 4.33 29.20 -13.59
C GLU A 368 5.22 28.54 -12.56
N ARG A 369 6.05 29.31 -11.84
CA ARG A 369 7.05 28.79 -10.90
C ARG A 369 6.46 28.52 -9.54
N SER A 370 5.32 29.10 -9.18
CA SER A 370 4.63 28.77 -7.92
C SER A 370 3.95 27.41 -8.03
N ARG A 371 4.49 26.43 -7.30
CA ARG A 371 4.12 25.02 -7.36
C ARG A 371 3.77 24.54 -5.96
N MET A 372 2.50 24.66 -5.59
CA MET A 372 2.00 24.08 -4.35
C MET A 372 2.13 22.56 -4.43
N VAL A 373 3.02 21.98 -3.62
CA VAL A 373 3.31 20.54 -3.61
C VAL A 373 2.73 19.82 -2.39
N ASN A 374 2.33 20.57 -1.36
CA ASN A 374 1.73 20.01 -0.15
C ASN A 374 0.83 20.99 0.60
N ALA A 375 -0.06 20.47 1.44
CA ALA A 375 -0.98 21.25 2.26
C ALA A 375 -1.16 20.61 3.65
N TYR A 376 -1.34 21.43 4.69
CA TYR A 376 -1.46 20.96 6.08
C TYR A 376 -2.47 21.78 6.88
N THR A 377 -3.32 21.13 7.69
CA THR A 377 -4.01 21.82 8.80
C THR A 377 -3.00 22.08 9.92
N ALA A 378 -2.94 23.32 10.39
CA ALA A 378 -1.93 23.78 11.34
C ALA A 378 -2.47 23.90 12.79
N PRO A 379 -1.57 24.02 13.79
CA PRO A 379 -1.96 24.19 15.20
C PRO A 379 -2.85 25.41 15.47
N ASP A 380 -2.67 26.48 14.70
CA ASP A 380 -3.45 27.72 14.80
C ASP A 380 -4.86 27.62 14.16
N GLY A 381 -5.22 26.44 13.65
CA GLY A 381 -6.50 26.18 12.99
C GLY A 381 -6.55 26.57 11.52
N THR A 382 -5.50 27.16 10.97
CA THR A 382 -5.44 27.57 9.55
C THR A 382 -4.96 26.44 8.65
N LEU A 383 -4.83 26.71 7.35
CA LEU A 383 -4.29 25.79 6.35
C LEU A 383 -2.95 26.34 5.82
N TYR A 384 -1.92 25.50 5.75
CA TYR A 384 -0.59 25.88 5.23
C TYR A 384 -0.37 25.24 3.87
N PHE A 385 0.19 25.99 2.92
CA PHE A 385 0.65 25.49 1.63
C PHE A 385 2.17 25.51 1.53
N VAL A 386 2.73 24.44 0.97
CA VAL A 386 4.16 24.31 0.68
C VAL A 386 4.37 24.60 -0.79
N ASP A 387 5.03 25.72 -1.11
CA ASP A 387 5.38 26.12 -2.46
C ASP A 387 6.82 25.71 -2.76
N PHE A 388 7.01 24.80 -3.71
CA PHE A 388 8.34 24.35 -4.12
C PHE A 388 9.11 25.43 -4.91
N TYR A 389 8.39 26.46 -5.40
CA TYR A 389 8.84 27.59 -6.21
C TYR A 389 10.00 27.30 -7.17
N ARG A 390 9.69 26.75 -8.34
CA ARG A 390 10.66 26.45 -9.40
C ARG A 390 9.96 26.13 -10.73
N GLY A 391 10.72 26.18 -11.83
CA GLY A 391 10.16 25.87 -13.14
C GLY A 391 10.03 24.37 -13.42
N ILE A 392 11.08 23.59 -13.16
CA ILE A 392 11.06 22.12 -13.36
C ILE A 392 10.37 21.42 -12.18
N LEU A 393 9.31 20.67 -12.49
CA LEU A 393 8.59 19.80 -11.54
C LEU A 393 8.84 18.31 -11.79
N GLN A 394 9.11 17.90 -13.03
CA GLN A 394 9.29 16.49 -13.41
C GLN A 394 10.75 16.04 -13.33
N HIS A 395 10.94 14.80 -12.91
CA HIS A 395 12.22 14.11 -12.91
C HIS A 395 12.70 13.80 -14.33
N LYS A 396 14.02 13.71 -14.51
CA LYS A 396 14.68 13.44 -15.79
C LYS A 396 14.17 12.20 -16.52
N VAL A 397 13.69 11.18 -15.80
CA VAL A 397 13.11 9.97 -16.42
C VAL A 397 11.80 10.23 -17.19
N TYR A 398 11.12 11.35 -16.91
CA TYR A 398 9.93 11.81 -17.64
C TYR A 398 10.21 12.99 -18.57
N MET A 399 11.47 13.39 -18.72
CA MET A 399 11.85 14.51 -19.57
C MET A 399 11.72 14.14 -21.05
N THR A 400 10.61 14.52 -21.67
CA THR A 400 10.36 14.35 -23.11
C THR A 400 11.03 15.46 -23.92
N SER A 401 11.21 15.25 -25.23
CA SER A 401 11.64 16.34 -26.15
C SER A 401 10.70 17.53 -26.08
N TYR A 402 9.39 17.28 -26.01
CA TYR A 402 8.38 18.32 -25.84
C TYR A 402 8.60 19.13 -24.56
N LEU A 403 8.72 18.46 -23.41
CA LEU A 403 8.82 19.12 -22.12
C LEU A 403 10.15 19.89 -22.01
N ARG A 404 11.25 19.31 -22.52
CA ARG A 404 12.55 19.98 -22.62
C ARG A 404 12.45 21.28 -23.40
N ALA A 405 11.82 21.26 -24.57
CA ALA A 405 11.62 22.47 -25.37
C ALA A 405 10.80 23.54 -24.65
N GLN A 406 9.83 23.15 -23.81
CA GLN A 406 9.08 24.10 -22.99
C GLN A 406 9.94 24.72 -21.87
N ILE A 407 10.83 23.93 -21.26
CA ILE A 407 11.75 24.38 -20.20
C ILE A 407 12.76 25.37 -20.77
N GLU A 408 13.41 25.02 -21.88
CA GLU A 408 14.43 25.85 -22.53
C GLU A 408 13.83 27.14 -23.10
N ALA A 409 12.61 27.11 -23.64
CA ALA A 409 11.97 28.29 -24.21
C ALA A 409 11.57 29.36 -23.17
N ARG A 410 11.46 28.99 -21.89
CA ARG A 410 11.01 29.87 -20.79
C ARG A 410 12.01 29.92 -19.62
N ASP A 411 13.25 29.47 -19.84
CA ASP A 411 14.34 29.43 -18.86
C ASP A 411 13.92 28.78 -17.52
N LEU A 412 13.16 27.69 -17.55
CA LEU A 412 12.52 27.10 -16.36
C LEU A 412 13.46 26.25 -15.49
N ASP A 413 14.67 25.95 -15.96
CA ASP A 413 15.65 25.14 -15.23
C ASP A 413 16.33 25.91 -14.09
N THR A 414 16.37 27.25 -14.18
CA THR A 414 16.92 28.14 -13.17
C THR A 414 16.02 29.36 -12.91
N PRO A 415 16.17 30.07 -11.79
CA PRO A 415 16.85 29.64 -10.56
C PRO A 415 16.07 28.54 -9.81
N VAL A 416 16.77 27.87 -8.89
CA VAL A 416 16.22 26.90 -7.91
C VAL A 416 16.45 27.43 -6.48
N GLY A 417 15.79 26.84 -5.47
CA GLY A 417 16.01 27.20 -4.06
C GLY A 417 15.32 28.47 -3.59
N LEU A 418 14.16 28.81 -4.16
CA LEU A 418 13.34 29.99 -3.84
C LEU A 418 11.96 29.63 -3.25
N GLY A 419 11.85 28.43 -2.69
CA GLY A 419 10.65 27.84 -2.14
C GLY A 419 10.12 28.59 -0.93
N ARG A 420 8.81 28.41 -0.66
CA ARG A 420 8.04 29.26 0.26
C ARG A 420 7.03 28.44 1.03
N ILE A 421 6.62 28.96 2.18
CA ILE A 421 5.54 28.43 3.00
C ILE A 421 4.51 29.53 3.18
N TRP A 422 3.25 29.22 2.88
CA TRP A 422 2.14 30.15 2.94
C TRP A 422 1.11 29.68 3.97
N ARG A 423 0.51 30.62 4.69
CA ARG A 423 -0.65 30.40 5.56
C ARG A 423 -1.90 30.95 4.89
N VAL A 424 -2.95 30.14 4.84
CA VAL A 424 -4.27 30.48 4.32
C VAL A 424 -5.21 30.63 5.51
N ARG A 425 -5.77 31.82 5.67
CA ARG A 425 -6.77 32.12 6.71
C ARG A 425 -8.08 32.60 6.10
N HIS A 426 -9.19 32.32 6.78
CA HIS A 426 -10.46 32.98 6.48
C HIS A 426 -10.49 34.36 7.17
N ARG A 427 -10.87 35.40 6.44
CA ARG A 427 -10.90 36.80 6.92
C ARG A 427 -11.93 37.05 8.01
N GLU A 428 -13.02 36.30 7.97
CA GLU A 428 -14.10 36.33 8.96
C GLU A 428 -14.12 35.05 9.82
N GLY A 429 -13.03 34.28 9.75
CA GLY A 429 -12.90 33.04 10.52
C GLY A 429 -12.73 33.30 12.02
N GLY A 430 -12.80 32.24 12.82
CA GLY A 430 -12.49 32.31 14.24
C GLY A 430 -11.08 32.85 14.50
N ALA A 431 -10.79 33.20 15.75
CA ALA A 431 -9.45 33.63 16.17
C ALA A 431 -8.38 32.52 15.99
N GLY A 432 -8.79 31.29 15.68
CA GLY A 432 -7.93 30.11 15.65
C GLY A 432 -7.56 29.65 17.06
N SER A 433 -6.90 28.50 17.16
CA SER A 433 -6.25 28.11 18.41
C SER A 433 -4.98 28.97 18.61
N GLY A 434 -4.67 29.35 19.85
CA GLY A 434 -3.42 30.08 20.15
C GLY A 434 -2.16 29.25 19.91
N ALA A 435 -0.98 29.84 20.08
CA ALA A 435 0.29 29.11 19.96
C ALA A 435 0.38 27.96 21.00
N PRO A 436 0.65 26.71 20.56
CA PRO A 436 0.70 25.57 21.47
C PRO A 436 1.94 25.57 22.36
N ARG A 437 1.80 25.01 23.56
CA ARG A 437 2.89 24.82 24.55
C ARG A 437 2.82 23.45 25.22
N MET A 438 2.53 22.42 24.42
CA MET A 438 2.17 21.08 24.92
C MET A 438 3.37 20.33 25.52
N GLN A 439 4.61 20.72 25.17
CA GLN A 439 5.81 20.10 25.74
C GLN A 439 6.00 20.43 27.23
N GLU A 440 5.45 21.57 27.70
CA GLU A 440 5.51 21.99 29.10
C GLU A 440 4.37 21.43 29.96
N GLN A 441 3.32 20.91 29.32
CA GLN A 441 2.13 20.38 30.00
C GLN A 441 2.37 18.95 30.51
N SER A 442 1.79 18.59 31.66
CA SER A 442 1.81 17.20 32.14
C SER A 442 0.95 16.30 31.25
N SER A 443 1.15 14.99 31.30
CA SER A 443 0.28 14.05 30.54
C SER A 443 -1.19 14.17 30.94
N LEU A 444 -1.48 14.51 32.20
CA LEU A 444 -2.84 14.76 32.68
C LEU A 444 -3.43 16.05 32.09
N ASP A 445 -2.65 17.14 32.01
CA ASP A 445 -3.11 18.38 31.37
C ASP A 445 -3.45 18.17 29.89
N LEU A 446 -2.68 17.31 29.21
CA LEU A 446 -2.91 16.97 27.80
C LEU A 446 -4.24 16.24 27.55
N VAL A 447 -4.81 15.55 28.55
CA VAL A 447 -6.09 14.83 28.40
C VAL A 447 -7.21 15.79 28.00
N ALA A 448 -7.20 17.04 28.47
CA ALA A 448 -8.19 18.05 28.10
C ALA A 448 -8.21 18.32 26.59
N HIS A 449 -7.05 18.28 25.94
CA HIS A 449 -6.91 18.53 24.50
C HIS A 449 -7.47 17.43 23.62
N LEU A 450 -7.80 16.24 24.16
CA LEU A 450 -8.49 15.21 23.40
C LEU A 450 -9.90 15.63 22.97
N SER A 451 -10.44 16.70 23.55
CA SER A 451 -11.73 17.31 23.20
C SER A 451 -11.61 18.56 22.32
N HIS A 452 -10.39 18.97 21.95
CA HIS A 452 -10.14 20.21 21.23
C HIS A 452 -10.82 20.24 19.85
N ALA A 453 -11.30 21.40 19.39
CA ALA A 453 -11.99 21.53 18.10
C ALA A 453 -11.06 21.24 16.90
N ASN A 454 -9.87 21.83 16.90
CA ASN A 454 -8.82 21.53 15.94
C ASN A 454 -8.24 20.11 16.13
N GLY A 455 -8.26 19.30 15.06
CA GLY A 455 -7.78 17.92 15.05
C GLY A 455 -6.29 17.76 15.31
N TRP A 456 -5.46 18.75 14.99
CA TRP A 456 -4.03 18.69 15.28
C TRP A 456 -3.75 18.58 16.79
N TRP A 457 -4.50 19.32 17.61
CA TRP A 457 -4.35 19.29 19.07
C TRP A 457 -4.73 17.94 19.66
N ARG A 458 -5.80 17.32 19.16
CA ARG A 458 -6.23 16.00 19.63
C ARG A 458 -5.21 14.93 19.25
N ASP A 459 -4.78 14.89 17.99
CA ASP A 459 -3.79 13.94 17.48
C ASP A 459 -2.46 14.09 18.24
N THR A 460 -2.00 15.32 18.46
CA THR A 460 -0.74 15.61 19.17
C THR A 460 -0.85 15.25 20.65
N ALA A 461 -1.96 15.57 21.32
CA ALA A 461 -2.17 15.21 22.72
C ALA A 461 -2.16 13.69 22.92
N GLN A 462 -2.92 12.95 22.10
CA GLN A 462 -2.91 11.49 22.12
C GLN A 462 -1.49 10.94 21.94
N ARG A 463 -0.77 11.40 20.92
CA ARG A 463 0.62 10.97 20.66
C ARG A 463 1.52 11.25 21.86
N LEU A 464 1.54 12.48 22.37
CA LEU A 464 2.41 12.87 23.49
C LEU A 464 2.10 12.07 24.76
N ILE A 465 0.83 11.83 25.08
CA ILE A 465 0.42 11.02 26.25
C ILE A 465 0.95 9.58 26.10
N ILE A 466 0.74 8.95 24.95
CA ILE A 466 1.18 7.57 24.68
C ILE A 466 2.70 7.47 24.76
N GLU A 467 3.41 8.39 24.10
CA GLU A 467 4.87 8.35 24.00
C GLU A 467 5.57 8.63 25.35
N ARG A 468 4.95 9.41 26.24
CA ARG A 468 5.45 9.60 27.61
C ARG A 468 5.24 8.37 28.50
N GLY A 469 4.19 7.59 28.25
CA GLY A 469 3.93 6.31 28.94
C GLY A 469 3.54 6.45 30.42
N GLU A 470 3.12 7.63 30.89
CA GLU A 470 2.76 7.93 32.28
C GLU A 470 1.33 7.46 32.63
N ALA A 471 1.02 6.19 32.32
CA ALA A 471 -0.34 5.65 32.29
C ALA A 471 -1.13 5.84 33.60
N ASP A 472 -0.52 5.57 34.76
CA ASP A 472 -1.17 5.65 36.07
C ASP A 472 -1.81 7.03 36.34
N SER A 473 -1.25 8.10 35.77
CA SER A 473 -1.73 9.46 35.96
C SER A 473 -2.93 9.82 35.09
N VAL A 474 -3.14 9.14 33.96
CA VAL A 474 -4.13 9.53 32.93
C VAL A 474 -5.26 8.52 32.76
N VAL A 475 -5.04 7.22 33.03
CA VAL A 475 -6.03 6.15 32.79
C VAL A 475 -7.40 6.45 33.42
N PRO A 476 -7.51 6.89 34.69
CA PRO A 476 -8.81 7.22 35.28
C PRO A 476 -9.55 8.32 34.53
N ALA A 477 -8.85 9.38 34.12
CA ALA A 477 -9.45 10.49 33.37
C ALA A 477 -9.88 10.07 31.95
N LEU A 478 -9.11 9.21 31.29
CA LEU A 478 -9.47 8.65 29.99
C LEU A 478 -10.71 7.75 30.08
N GLN A 479 -10.80 6.90 31.12
CA GLN A 479 -11.97 6.07 31.37
C GLN A 479 -13.22 6.91 31.69
N GLU A 480 -13.05 8.02 32.43
CA GLU A 480 -14.12 8.98 32.69
C GLU A 480 -14.61 9.63 31.39
N ILE A 481 -13.72 10.02 30.47
CA ILE A 481 -14.12 10.55 29.15
C ILE A 481 -14.94 9.51 28.38
N VAL A 482 -14.50 8.25 28.33
CA VAL A 482 -15.21 7.17 27.62
C VAL A 482 -16.62 6.96 28.20
N GLY A 483 -16.75 6.94 29.52
CA GLY A 483 -18.02 6.67 30.23
C GLY A 483 -18.92 7.89 30.47
N GLY A 484 -18.39 9.10 30.35
CA GLY A 484 -19.09 10.36 30.68
C GLY A 484 -19.82 11.01 29.51
N GLU A 485 -20.06 12.31 29.63
CA GLU A 485 -20.82 13.14 28.66
C GLU A 485 -19.94 13.84 27.61
N ALA A 486 -18.68 13.41 27.45
CA ALA A 486 -17.76 14.00 26.49
C ALA A 486 -18.24 13.82 25.03
N GLY A 487 -17.81 14.71 24.14
CA GLY A 487 -18.15 14.64 22.71
C GLY A 487 -17.57 13.40 22.00
N GLU A 488 -18.15 13.05 20.84
CA GLU A 488 -17.80 11.84 20.07
C GLU A 488 -16.29 11.67 19.86
N LEU A 489 -15.62 12.71 19.36
CA LEU A 489 -14.18 12.67 19.07
C LEU A 489 -13.33 12.49 20.33
N ALA A 490 -13.72 13.13 21.45
CA ALA A 490 -13.01 12.99 22.72
C ALA A 490 -13.05 11.53 23.22
N LYS A 491 -14.22 10.87 23.12
CA LYS A 491 -14.38 9.46 23.47
C LYS A 491 -13.52 8.54 22.60
N ILE A 492 -13.49 8.80 21.29
CA ILE A 492 -12.67 8.04 20.34
C ILE A 492 -11.17 8.21 20.64
N HIS A 493 -10.70 9.44 20.86
CA HIS A 493 -9.31 9.69 21.20
C HIS A 493 -8.93 9.09 22.56
N ALA A 494 -9.81 9.17 23.58
CA ALA A 494 -9.55 8.56 24.87
C ALA A 494 -9.42 7.03 24.77
N LEU A 495 -10.28 6.39 23.98
CA LEU A 495 -10.22 4.95 23.69
C LEU A 495 -8.90 4.57 23.01
N TRP A 496 -8.50 5.27 21.94
CA TRP A 496 -7.24 5.00 21.24
C TRP A 496 -5.99 5.37 22.05
N THR A 497 -6.11 6.30 23.00
CA THR A 497 -5.06 6.61 23.98
C THR A 497 -4.89 5.46 24.97
N LEU A 498 -6.00 4.90 25.49
CA LEU A 498 -5.96 3.71 26.34
C LEU A 498 -5.37 2.49 25.62
N GLU A 499 -5.73 2.27 24.34
CA GLU A 499 -5.10 1.23 23.50
C GLU A 499 -3.60 1.47 23.37
N GLY A 500 -3.19 2.69 23.01
CA GLY A 500 -1.79 3.02 22.77
C GLY A 500 -0.91 2.87 24.02
N LEU A 501 -1.47 3.17 25.20
CA LEU A 501 -0.82 2.92 26.48
C LEU A 501 -0.78 1.42 26.87
N GLY A 502 -1.58 0.57 26.23
CA GLY A 502 -1.76 -0.83 26.62
C GLY A 502 -2.63 -1.02 27.86
N HIS A 503 -3.52 -0.07 28.16
CA HIS A 503 -4.41 -0.04 29.32
C HIS A 503 -5.90 -0.09 28.95
N LEU A 504 -6.22 -0.40 27.70
CA LEU A 504 -7.59 -0.73 27.31
C LEU A 504 -8.00 -2.07 27.92
N ASP A 505 -9.13 -2.10 28.63
CA ASP A 505 -9.67 -3.31 29.27
C ASP A 505 -11.12 -3.61 28.80
N ALA A 506 -11.61 -4.82 29.11
CA ALA A 506 -12.93 -5.25 28.68
C ALA A 506 -14.07 -4.41 29.30
N ALA A 507 -13.89 -3.86 30.51
CA ALA A 507 -14.90 -3.04 31.17
C ALA A 507 -15.07 -1.68 30.46
N THR A 508 -13.94 -1.05 30.09
CA THR A 508 -13.95 0.19 29.31
C THR A 508 -14.53 -0.04 27.92
N LEU A 509 -14.17 -1.17 27.28
CA LEU A 509 -14.78 -1.58 26.01
C LEU A 509 -16.29 -1.76 26.12
N GLU A 510 -16.78 -2.46 27.14
CA GLU A 510 -18.21 -2.66 27.36
C GLU A 510 -18.96 -1.32 27.46
N THR A 511 -18.41 -0.35 28.18
CA THR A 511 -18.94 1.01 28.27
C THR A 511 -18.95 1.70 26.90
N ALA A 512 -17.84 1.66 26.15
CA ALA A 512 -17.74 2.29 24.84
C ALA A 512 -18.69 1.65 23.80
N LEU A 513 -18.82 0.32 23.81
CA LEU A 513 -19.72 -0.42 22.93
C LEU A 513 -21.19 -0.06 23.18
N ARG A 514 -21.56 0.33 24.41
CA ARG A 514 -22.92 0.79 24.76
C ARG A 514 -23.23 2.24 24.35
N SER A 515 -22.26 3.00 23.87
CA SER A 515 -22.48 4.40 23.50
C SER A 515 -23.47 4.55 22.34
N ASP A 516 -24.48 5.42 22.47
CA ASP A 516 -25.44 5.71 21.38
C ASP A 516 -24.80 6.37 20.14
N LEU A 517 -23.52 6.74 20.21
CA LEU A 517 -22.76 7.31 19.11
C LEU A 517 -22.16 6.20 18.22
N PRO A 518 -22.63 6.02 16.96
CA PRO A 518 -22.21 4.91 16.09
C PRO A 518 -20.71 4.81 15.88
N ARG A 519 -20.02 5.95 15.78
CA ARG A 519 -18.57 5.99 15.56
C ARG A 519 -17.79 5.57 16.80
N VAL A 520 -18.23 5.95 18.01
CA VAL A 520 -17.58 5.49 19.26
C VAL A 520 -17.64 3.96 19.35
N ALA A 521 -18.82 3.39 19.12
CA ALA A 521 -18.99 1.95 19.15
C ALA A 521 -18.14 1.24 18.07
N ALA A 522 -18.11 1.77 16.84
CA ALA A 522 -17.30 1.20 15.76
C ALA A 522 -15.79 1.24 16.09
N GLU A 523 -15.28 2.35 16.62
CA GLU A 523 -13.89 2.45 17.05
C GLU A 523 -13.60 1.57 18.28
N ALA A 524 -14.56 1.37 19.19
CA ALA A 524 -14.44 0.41 20.29
C ALA A 524 -14.26 -1.02 19.80
N VAL A 525 -15.03 -1.44 18.80
CA VAL A 525 -14.84 -2.75 18.15
C VAL A 525 -13.46 -2.83 17.49
N ARG A 526 -12.99 -1.78 16.82
CA ARG A 526 -11.65 -1.77 16.20
C ARG A 526 -10.53 -1.82 17.24
N ALA A 527 -10.61 -1.04 18.31
CA ALA A 527 -9.62 -1.03 19.38
C ALA A 527 -9.58 -2.36 20.15
N ALA A 528 -10.71 -3.07 20.23
CA ALA A 528 -10.80 -4.40 20.82
C ALA A 528 -9.94 -5.45 20.12
N GLU A 529 -9.48 -5.20 18.88
CA GLU A 529 -8.51 -6.05 18.18
C GLU A 529 -7.20 -6.24 18.97
N SER A 530 -6.80 -5.25 19.78
CA SER A 530 -5.64 -5.37 20.68
C SER A 530 -5.82 -6.41 21.80
N LEU A 531 -7.07 -6.80 22.09
CA LEU A 531 -7.45 -7.72 23.17
C LEU A 531 -7.99 -9.07 22.67
N VAL A 532 -7.92 -9.36 21.36
CA VAL A 532 -8.40 -10.65 20.82
C VAL A 532 -7.52 -11.83 21.24
N THR A 533 -6.35 -11.55 21.82
CA THR A 533 -5.47 -12.55 22.43
C THR A 533 -5.23 -12.22 23.91
N GLY A 534 -4.82 -13.21 24.70
CA GLY A 534 -4.52 -13.01 26.12
C GLY A 534 -5.74 -13.14 27.05
N ALA A 535 -5.62 -12.63 28.26
CA ALA A 535 -6.53 -12.94 29.38
C ALA A 535 -7.96 -12.40 29.20
N GLU A 536 -8.14 -11.29 28.47
CA GLU A 536 -9.45 -10.67 28.26
C GLU A 536 -10.15 -11.17 26.98
N SER A 537 -9.49 -11.99 26.15
CA SER A 537 -9.98 -12.45 24.83
C SER A 537 -11.37 -13.08 24.89
N ASP A 538 -11.63 -13.98 25.86
CA ASP A 538 -12.94 -14.62 25.98
C ASP A 538 -14.05 -13.65 26.35
N LYS A 539 -13.78 -12.67 27.22
CA LYS A 539 -14.75 -11.64 27.59
C LYS A 539 -15.04 -10.72 26.41
N VAL A 540 -14.01 -10.29 25.68
CA VAL A 540 -14.16 -9.46 24.48
C VAL A 540 -14.97 -10.20 23.42
N PHE A 541 -14.70 -11.49 23.20
CA PHE A 541 -15.50 -12.31 22.30
C PHE A 541 -16.98 -12.33 22.70
N THR A 542 -17.28 -12.50 24.00
CA THR A 542 -18.66 -12.46 24.52
C THR A 542 -19.30 -11.10 24.24
N LEU A 543 -18.64 -9.98 24.58
CA LEU A 543 -19.15 -8.63 24.34
C LEU A 543 -19.48 -8.38 22.86
N LEU A 544 -18.59 -8.78 21.95
CA LEU A 544 -18.80 -8.61 20.51
C LEU A 544 -19.88 -9.55 19.96
N SER A 545 -19.98 -10.77 20.49
CA SER A 545 -21.03 -11.72 20.11
C SER A 545 -22.41 -11.24 20.56
N ASP A 546 -22.50 -10.73 21.79
CA ASP A 546 -23.74 -10.14 22.32
C ASP A 546 -24.16 -8.94 21.49
N LEU A 547 -23.22 -8.06 21.13
CA LEU A 547 -23.49 -6.93 20.25
C LEU A 547 -23.99 -7.36 18.87
N ALA A 548 -23.39 -8.41 18.29
CA ALA A 548 -23.80 -8.97 16.99
C ALA A 548 -25.23 -9.54 17.00
N GLY A 549 -25.72 -9.95 18.18
CA GLY A 549 -27.07 -10.45 18.40
C GLY A 549 -28.13 -9.36 18.63
N THR A 550 -27.73 -8.10 18.75
CA THR A 550 -28.69 -6.99 18.96
C THR A 550 -29.26 -6.47 17.63
N ASP A 551 -30.48 -5.91 17.68
CA ASP A 551 -31.06 -5.21 16.52
C ASP A 551 -30.44 -3.81 16.31
N ARG A 552 -29.69 -3.31 17.29
CA ARG A 552 -29.06 -1.98 17.25
C ARG A 552 -28.12 -1.81 16.07
N ILE A 553 -27.42 -2.87 15.65
CA ILE A 553 -26.51 -2.81 14.49
C ILE A 553 -27.24 -2.66 13.14
N GLU A 554 -28.56 -2.82 13.11
CA GLU A 554 -29.40 -2.58 11.92
C GLU A 554 -29.84 -1.12 11.77
N GLU A 555 -29.67 -0.31 12.82
CA GLU A 555 -30.14 1.07 12.80
C GLU A 555 -29.41 1.91 11.74
N THR A 556 -30.13 2.84 11.13
CA THR A 556 -29.58 3.77 10.14
C THR A 556 -28.39 4.52 10.74
N GLY A 557 -27.22 4.40 10.10
CA GLY A 557 -25.97 5.02 10.57
C GLY A 557 -25.00 4.06 11.29
N MET A 558 -25.42 2.85 11.61
CA MET A 558 -24.57 1.81 12.25
C MET A 558 -23.75 0.97 11.24
N LEU A 559 -23.74 1.32 9.95
CA LEU A 559 -22.93 0.64 8.94
C LEU A 559 -21.46 0.48 9.32
N PRO A 560 -20.75 1.54 9.80
CA PRO A 560 -19.36 1.37 10.20
C PRO A 560 -19.17 0.39 11.36
N LEU A 561 -20.12 0.36 12.30
CA LEU A 561 -20.11 -0.59 13.42
C LEU A 561 -20.29 -2.02 12.90
N ARG A 562 -21.29 -2.25 12.05
CA ARG A 562 -21.56 -3.57 11.44
C ARG A 562 -20.36 -4.10 10.65
N HIS A 563 -19.76 -3.24 9.81
CA HIS A 563 -18.58 -3.60 9.01
C HIS A 563 -17.36 -3.91 9.88
N GLN A 564 -17.09 -3.08 10.89
CA GLN A 564 -15.96 -3.32 11.79
C GLN A 564 -16.17 -4.56 12.67
N LEU A 565 -17.40 -4.83 13.10
CA LEU A 565 -17.77 -6.02 13.87
C LEU A 565 -17.55 -7.30 13.09
N ALA A 566 -17.96 -7.33 11.81
CA ALA A 566 -17.68 -8.45 10.92
C ALA A 566 -16.17 -8.71 10.78
N ALA A 567 -15.38 -7.65 10.54
CA ALA A 567 -13.92 -7.74 10.43
C ALA A 567 -13.24 -8.28 11.70
N THR A 568 -13.69 -7.80 12.86
CA THR A 568 -13.06 -8.08 14.15
C THR A 568 -13.42 -9.46 14.68
N LEU A 569 -14.69 -9.88 14.57
CA LEU A 569 -15.14 -11.21 14.99
C LEU A 569 -14.34 -12.32 14.30
N GLY A 570 -13.94 -12.11 13.04
CA GLY A 570 -13.14 -13.09 12.31
C GLY A 570 -11.80 -13.44 12.97
N LEU A 571 -11.22 -12.53 13.77
CA LEU A 571 -9.95 -12.76 14.46
C LEU A 571 -10.03 -13.82 15.56
N PHE A 572 -11.24 -14.18 16.03
CA PHE A 572 -11.44 -15.26 17.00
C PHE A 572 -11.52 -16.66 16.33
N GLY A 573 -11.25 -16.74 15.02
CA GLY A 573 -11.16 -17.99 14.28
C GLY A 573 -12.47 -18.78 14.28
N GLU A 574 -12.37 -20.11 14.42
CA GLU A 574 -13.52 -21.02 14.30
C GLU A 574 -14.61 -20.75 15.37
N LYS A 575 -14.24 -20.21 16.54
CA LYS A 575 -15.20 -19.87 17.62
C LYS A 575 -16.22 -18.81 17.18
N ALA A 576 -15.83 -17.89 16.28
CA ALA A 576 -16.72 -16.84 15.78
C ALA A 576 -17.62 -17.27 14.63
N VAL A 577 -17.37 -18.44 14.03
CA VAL A 577 -18.10 -18.91 12.84
C VAL A 577 -19.61 -18.97 13.04
N PRO A 578 -20.17 -19.47 14.16
CA PRO A 578 -21.62 -19.49 14.36
C PRO A 578 -22.24 -18.09 14.37
N VAL A 579 -21.60 -17.15 15.08
CA VAL A 579 -22.05 -15.75 15.18
C VAL A 579 -21.98 -15.06 13.82
N LEU A 580 -20.86 -15.22 13.12
CA LEU A 580 -20.67 -14.67 11.78
C LEU A 580 -21.65 -15.28 10.77
N ALA A 581 -21.90 -16.58 10.80
CA ALA A 581 -22.81 -17.23 9.87
C ALA A 581 -24.26 -16.76 10.06
N GLU A 582 -24.72 -16.61 11.31
CA GLU A 582 -26.04 -16.02 11.59
C GLU A 582 -26.13 -14.60 11.04
N ARG A 583 -25.12 -13.77 11.33
CA ARG A 583 -25.08 -12.36 10.91
C ARG A 583 -25.05 -12.19 9.40
N LEU A 584 -24.18 -12.93 8.73
CA LEU A 584 -24.02 -12.88 7.27
C LEU A 584 -25.26 -13.40 6.53
N THR A 585 -26.01 -14.32 7.14
CA THR A 585 -27.30 -14.76 6.59
C THR A 585 -28.34 -13.64 6.63
N LYS A 586 -28.36 -12.81 7.68
CA LYS A 586 -29.22 -11.62 7.75
C LYS A 586 -28.73 -10.52 6.79
N ASP A 587 -27.42 -10.37 6.65
CA ASP A 587 -26.75 -9.34 5.83
C ASP A 587 -26.38 -9.82 4.42
N GLU A 588 -27.09 -10.79 3.84
CA GLU A 588 -26.62 -11.43 2.60
C GLU A 588 -26.35 -10.39 1.49
N ASN A 589 -27.12 -9.31 1.41
CA ASN A 589 -26.95 -8.28 0.38
C ASN A 589 -25.78 -7.30 0.64
N ASP A 590 -25.21 -7.28 1.85
CA ASP A 590 -24.02 -6.49 2.17
C ASP A 590 -22.75 -7.29 1.86
N LEU A 591 -22.30 -7.18 0.60
CA LEU A 591 -21.09 -7.85 0.14
C LEU A 591 -19.85 -7.48 0.97
N LEU A 592 -19.78 -6.24 1.48
CA LEU A 592 -18.63 -5.76 2.23
C LEU A 592 -18.57 -6.42 3.62
N ALA A 593 -19.70 -6.56 4.31
CA ALA A 593 -19.75 -7.29 5.57
C ALA A 593 -19.22 -8.74 5.42
N GLY A 594 -19.64 -9.42 4.35
CA GLY A 594 -19.13 -10.76 4.02
C GLY A 594 -17.63 -10.78 3.73
N ASP A 595 -17.12 -9.82 2.96
CA ASP A 595 -15.68 -9.75 2.65
C ASP A 595 -14.83 -9.47 3.89
N LEU A 596 -15.31 -8.57 4.76
CA LEU A 596 -14.66 -8.21 6.01
C LEU A 596 -14.62 -9.37 7.00
N ALA A 597 -15.70 -10.14 7.12
CA ALA A 597 -15.71 -11.36 7.93
C ALA A 597 -14.63 -12.36 7.48
N VAL A 598 -14.49 -12.58 6.17
CA VAL A 598 -13.50 -13.53 5.64
C VAL A 598 -12.07 -13.00 5.73
N SER A 599 -11.90 -11.69 5.72
CA SER A 599 -10.61 -11.04 5.98
C SER A 599 -10.03 -11.48 7.34
N GLY A 600 -10.82 -11.47 8.42
CA GLY A 600 -10.38 -11.91 9.74
C GLY A 600 -10.22 -13.43 9.90
N LEU A 601 -10.98 -14.23 9.12
CA LEU A 601 -11.06 -15.70 9.24
C LEU A 601 -10.01 -16.47 8.42
N SER A 602 -8.84 -15.91 8.16
CA SER A 602 -7.82 -16.62 7.37
C SER A 602 -7.47 -17.97 8.01
N GLY A 603 -7.62 -19.06 7.26
CA GLY A 603 -7.42 -20.42 7.78
C GLY A 603 -8.70 -21.15 8.23
N HIS A 604 -9.82 -20.45 8.39
CA HIS A 604 -11.09 -20.99 8.89
C HIS A 604 -12.24 -20.90 7.86
N GLU A 605 -11.91 -20.68 6.58
CA GLU A 605 -12.89 -20.45 5.52
C GLU A 605 -13.83 -21.65 5.29
N LEU A 606 -13.33 -22.88 5.47
CA LEU A 606 -14.13 -24.09 5.31
C LEU A 606 -15.19 -24.22 6.43
N ALA A 607 -14.88 -23.78 7.65
CA ALA A 607 -15.84 -23.78 8.75
C ALA A 607 -16.98 -22.80 8.48
N LEU A 608 -16.65 -21.58 8.03
CA LEU A 608 -17.66 -20.61 7.60
C LEU A 608 -18.48 -21.14 6.42
N PHE A 609 -17.83 -21.76 5.43
CA PHE A 609 -18.51 -22.37 4.29
C PHE A 609 -19.56 -23.41 4.74
N LYS A 610 -19.24 -24.27 5.72
CA LYS A 610 -20.18 -25.26 6.28
C LYS A 610 -21.36 -24.61 7.00
N ALA A 611 -21.11 -23.51 7.71
CA ALA A 611 -22.12 -22.83 8.52
C ALA A 611 -23.12 -21.99 7.68
N LEU A 612 -22.75 -21.60 6.46
CA LEU A 612 -23.61 -20.79 5.59
C LEU A 612 -24.59 -21.62 4.74
N PRO A 613 -25.81 -21.12 4.46
CA PRO A 613 -26.77 -21.77 3.57
C PRO A 613 -26.18 -22.09 2.19
N PRO A 614 -26.52 -23.23 1.53
CA PRO A 614 -25.96 -23.62 0.23
C PRO A 614 -26.10 -22.60 -0.91
N THR A 615 -27.07 -21.68 -0.79
CA THR A 615 -27.34 -20.61 -1.76
C THR A 615 -26.65 -19.29 -1.43
N HIS A 616 -26.01 -19.16 -0.27
CA HIS A 616 -25.45 -17.89 0.18
C HIS A 616 -24.36 -17.39 -0.78
N ASN A 617 -24.42 -16.10 -1.11
CA ASN A 617 -23.49 -15.48 -2.07
C ASN A 617 -21.99 -15.50 -1.69
N LEU A 618 -21.62 -15.88 -0.46
CA LEU A 618 -20.24 -15.96 0.03
C LEU A 618 -19.64 -17.35 -0.22
N ARG A 619 -20.45 -18.37 -0.55
CA ARG A 619 -19.92 -19.73 -0.79
C ARG A 619 -19.00 -19.80 -2.00
N ALA A 620 -19.32 -19.10 -3.09
CA ALA A 620 -18.47 -19.06 -4.28
C ALA A 620 -17.08 -18.43 -4.03
N PRO A 621 -16.94 -17.22 -3.42
CA PRO A 621 -15.62 -16.67 -3.11
C PRO A 621 -14.88 -17.49 -2.03
N LEU A 622 -15.58 -18.12 -1.08
CA LEU A 622 -14.94 -19.07 -0.13
C LEU A 622 -14.34 -20.28 -0.85
N ILE A 623 -15.05 -20.86 -1.82
CA ILE A 623 -14.50 -21.94 -2.67
C ILE A 623 -13.23 -21.46 -3.39
N GLU A 624 -13.27 -20.27 -4.02
CA GLU A 624 -12.08 -19.73 -4.69
C GLU A 624 -10.90 -19.56 -3.71
N THR A 625 -11.19 -19.12 -2.48
CA THR A 625 -10.19 -18.92 -1.42
C THR A 625 -9.57 -20.24 -0.97
N LEU A 626 -10.38 -21.28 -0.76
CA LEU A 626 -9.92 -22.63 -0.39
C LEU A 626 -9.02 -23.23 -1.49
N VAL A 627 -9.40 -23.05 -2.76
CA VAL A 627 -8.61 -23.52 -3.92
C VAL A 627 -7.27 -22.76 -4.05
N ARG A 628 -7.24 -21.46 -3.69
CA ARG A 628 -6.00 -20.68 -3.60
C ARG A 628 -5.09 -21.19 -2.48
N ARG A 629 -5.65 -21.40 -1.27
CA ARG A 629 -4.94 -21.95 -0.11
C ARG A 629 -4.37 -23.34 -0.36
N ASN A 630 -5.05 -24.16 -1.17
CA ASN A 630 -4.57 -25.47 -1.63
C ASN A 630 -4.28 -26.48 -0.52
N VAL A 631 -5.12 -26.50 0.51
CA VAL A 631 -5.01 -27.49 1.60
C VAL A 631 -5.79 -28.73 1.19
N ARG A 632 -5.08 -29.82 0.86
CA ARG A 632 -5.66 -31.06 0.30
C ARG A 632 -6.85 -31.59 1.09
N LYS A 633 -6.73 -31.72 2.42
CA LYS A 633 -7.80 -32.24 3.27
C LYS A 633 -9.06 -31.36 3.22
N GLU A 634 -8.88 -30.04 3.18
CA GLU A 634 -10.00 -29.10 3.08
C GLU A 634 -10.68 -29.18 1.71
N LEU A 635 -9.91 -29.38 0.63
CA LEU A 635 -10.45 -29.52 -0.72
C LEU A 635 -11.18 -30.85 -0.93
N GLU A 636 -10.62 -31.95 -0.41
CA GLU A 636 -11.28 -33.26 -0.38
C GLU A 636 -12.63 -33.14 0.36
N GLU A 637 -12.64 -32.53 1.55
CA GLU A 637 -13.89 -32.31 2.29
C GLU A 637 -14.85 -31.37 1.54
N LEU A 638 -14.36 -30.26 0.99
CA LEU A 638 -15.16 -29.28 0.24
C LEU A 638 -15.95 -29.94 -0.90
N THR A 639 -15.31 -30.84 -1.66
CA THR A 639 -15.99 -31.53 -2.78
C THR A 639 -17.21 -32.35 -2.34
N THR A 640 -17.18 -32.90 -1.12
CA THR A 640 -18.30 -33.67 -0.57
C THR A 640 -19.46 -32.81 -0.09
N LEU A 641 -19.23 -31.50 0.09
CA LEU A 641 -20.19 -30.51 0.62
C LEU A 641 -20.85 -29.66 -0.48
N LEU A 642 -20.56 -29.93 -1.76
CA LEU A 642 -21.14 -29.19 -2.87
C LEU A 642 -22.50 -29.74 -3.27
N GLU A 643 -23.53 -28.91 -3.15
CA GLU A 643 -24.92 -29.28 -3.45
C GLU A 643 -25.51 -28.50 -4.63
N THR A 644 -24.98 -27.31 -4.94
CA THR A 644 -25.60 -26.38 -5.90
C THR A 644 -24.79 -26.27 -7.19
N PRO A 645 -25.45 -26.04 -8.35
CA PRO A 645 -24.75 -25.77 -9.61
C PRO A 645 -23.75 -24.61 -9.53
N GLY A 646 -24.07 -23.58 -8.73
CA GLY A 646 -23.19 -22.44 -8.49
C GLY A 646 -21.91 -22.82 -7.74
N GLY A 647 -22.00 -23.68 -6.73
CA GLY A 647 -20.84 -24.20 -6.00
C GLY A 647 -19.91 -25.01 -6.89
N TYR A 648 -20.46 -25.94 -7.68
CA TYR A 648 -19.68 -26.70 -8.66
C TYR A 648 -19.06 -25.81 -9.74
N ALA A 649 -19.77 -24.79 -10.23
CA ALA A 649 -19.23 -23.82 -11.18
C ALA A 649 -18.06 -23.02 -10.58
N ALA A 650 -18.16 -22.60 -9.31
CA ALA A 650 -17.10 -21.88 -8.61
C ALA A 650 -15.85 -22.75 -8.42
N LEU A 651 -16.00 -24.00 -7.97
CA LEU A 651 -14.89 -24.95 -7.84
C LEU A 651 -14.24 -25.20 -9.20
N ALA A 652 -15.04 -25.49 -10.22
CA ALA A 652 -14.55 -25.71 -11.59
C ALA A 652 -13.77 -24.51 -12.14
N LYS A 653 -14.30 -23.30 -11.98
CA LYS A 653 -13.64 -22.07 -12.42
C LYS A 653 -12.31 -21.88 -11.70
N ALA A 654 -12.30 -22.00 -10.37
CA ALA A 654 -11.09 -21.80 -9.57
C ALA A 654 -10.03 -22.87 -9.88
N SER A 655 -10.42 -24.14 -9.95
CA SER A 655 -9.52 -25.26 -10.24
C SER A 655 -8.88 -25.14 -11.62
N VAL A 656 -9.64 -24.80 -12.66
CA VAL A 656 -9.06 -24.56 -13.99
C VAL A 656 -8.15 -23.33 -13.96
N ARG A 657 -8.63 -22.19 -13.47
CA ARG A 657 -7.86 -20.93 -13.44
C ARG A 657 -6.52 -21.09 -12.73
N MET A 658 -6.48 -21.90 -11.67
CA MET A 658 -5.29 -22.14 -10.84
C MET A 658 -4.57 -23.45 -11.18
N ARG A 659 -4.99 -24.15 -12.25
CA ARG A 659 -4.41 -25.41 -12.73
C ARG A 659 -4.35 -26.52 -11.67
N ARG A 660 -5.41 -26.65 -10.87
CA ARG A 660 -5.58 -27.69 -9.86
C ARG A 660 -6.13 -28.97 -10.47
N THR A 661 -5.21 -29.85 -10.88
CA THR A 661 -5.47 -31.10 -11.61
C THR A 661 -6.32 -32.08 -10.83
N GLY A 662 -6.07 -32.23 -9.52
CA GLY A 662 -6.83 -33.13 -8.64
C GLY A 662 -8.32 -32.80 -8.62
N GLU A 663 -8.64 -31.55 -8.30
CA GLU A 663 -10.02 -31.06 -8.23
C GLU A 663 -10.68 -31.06 -9.61
N ALA A 664 -9.94 -30.69 -10.66
CA ALA A 664 -10.44 -30.76 -12.04
C ALA A 664 -10.82 -32.20 -12.43
N LYS A 665 -10.05 -33.21 -11.98
CA LYS A 665 -10.34 -34.62 -12.22
C LYS A 665 -11.60 -35.07 -11.49
N VAL A 666 -11.74 -34.74 -10.19
CA VAL A 666 -12.95 -35.05 -9.42
C VAL A 666 -14.19 -34.46 -10.10
N LEU A 667 -14.10 -33.21 -10.59
CA LEU A 667 -15.21 -32.58 -11.31
C LEU A 667 -15.54 -33.27 -12.65
N LEU A 668 -14.55 -33.79 -13.37
CA LEU A 668 -14.78 -34.57 -14.58
C LEU A 668 -15.48 -35.90 -14.26
N GLU A 669 -15.14 -36.54 -13.14
CA GLU A 669 -15.81 -37.76 -12.68
C GLU A 669 -17.29 -37.47 -12.32
N VAL A 670 -17.56 -36.38 -11.61
CA VAL A 670 -18.93 -35.91 -11.32
C VAL A 670 -19.70 -35.60 -12.61
N LEU A 671 -19.05 -34.96 -13.59
CA LEU A 671 -19.65 -34.64 -14.89
C LEU A 671 -19.95 -35.90 -15.72
N ALA A 672 -19.13 -36.94 -15.60
CA ALA A 672 -19.28 -38.20 -16.31
C ALA A 672 -20.34 -39.14 -15.69
N ASP A 673 -20.67 -38.97 -14.41
CA ASP A 673 -21.71 -39.77 -13.76
C ASP A 673 -23.11 -39.45 -14.36
N PRO A 674 -23.79 -40.45 -14.97
CA PRO A 674 -25.12 -40.25 -15.53
C PRO A 674 -26.16 -39.81 -14.48
N LYS A 675 -25.96 -40.13 -13.19
CA LYS A 675 -26.87 -39.78 -12.09
C LYS A 675 -26.78 -38.31 -11.67
N THR A 676 -25.72 -37.60 -12.05
CA THR A 676 -25.54 -36.19 -11.72
C THR A 676 -26.65 -35.33 -12.33
N ASP A 677 -27.16 -34.36 -11.57
CA ASP A 677 -28.18 -33.43 -12.05
C ASP A 677 -27.70 -32.62 -13.26
N ALA A 678 -28.60 -32.35 -14.22
CA ALA A 678 -28.27 -31.66 -15.47
C ALA A 678 -27.80 -30.22 -15.25
N LYS A 679 -28.33 -29.51 -14.23
CA LYS A 679 -27.88 -28.15 -13.90
C LYS A 679 -26.50 -28.17 -13.28
N ILE A 680 -26.19 -29.16 -12.43
CA ILE A 680 -24.83 -29.35 -11.89
C ILE A 680 -23.84 -29.57 -13.03
N ARG A 681 -24.13 -30.48 -13.96
CA ARG A 681 -23.29 -30.71 -15.15
C ARG A 681 -23.05 -29.42 -15.94
N SER A 682 -24.11 -28.66 -16.20
CA SER A 682 -24.01 -27.35 -16.88
C SER A 682 -23.15 -26.34 -16.10
N GLY A 683 -23.27 -26.32 -14.77
CA GLY A 683 -22.45 -25.49 -13.88
C GLY A 683 -20.97 -25.83 -13.96
N ILE A 684 -20.61 -27.13 -13.87
CA ILE A 684 -19.22 -27.61 -14.01
C ILE A 684 -18.62 -27.16 -15.35
N VAL A 685 -19.32 -27.45 -16.46
CA VAL A 685 -18.86 -27.10 -17.82
C VAL A 685 -18.65 -25.59 -17.95
N SER A 686 -19.63 -24.79 -17.52
CA SER A 686 -19.54 -23.33 -17.60
C SER A 686 -18.40 -22.77 -16.75
N GLY A 687 -18.20 -23.32 -15.54
CA GLY A 687 -17.10 -22.95 -14.65
C GLY A 687 -15.74 -23.27 -15.26
N MET A 688 -15.54 -24.50 -15.76
CA MET A 688 -14.29 -24.91 -16.38
C MET A 688 -13.91 -24.01 -17.56
N LEU A 689 -14.86 -23.77 -18.47
CA LEU A 689 -14.65 -22.89 -19.62
C LEU A 689 -14.35 -21.44 -19.19
N ALA A 690 -15.01 -20.93 -18.15
CA ALA A 690 -14.73 -19.60 -17.62
C ALA A 690 -13.32 -19.50 -17.01
N GLY A 691 -12.85 -20.54 -16.33
CA GLY A 691 -11.50 -20.60 -15.76
C GLY A 691 -10.39 -20.63 -16.82
N GLY A 692 -10.67 -21.22 -18.00
CA GLY A 692 -9.72 -21.33 -19.11
C GLY A 692 -9.65 -20.12 -20.06
N LYS A 693 -10.42 -19.04 -19.82
CA LYS A 693 -10.44 -17.85 -20.69
C LYS A 693 -9.17 -16.99 -20.60
N ASP A 694 -8.25 -17.27 -19.68
CA ASP A 694 -7.00 -16.53 -19.56
C ASP A 694 -6.09 -16.80 -20.79
N LYS A 695 -5.63 -15.73 -21.46
CA LYS A 695 -4.73 -15.84 -22.62
C LYS A 695 -3.39 -16.50 -22.30
N LYS A 696 -3.00 -16.54 -21.02
CA LYS A 696 -1.80 -17.22 -20.52
C LYS A 696 -2.07 -18.63 -19.99
N PHE A 697 -3.30 -19.11 -20.07
CA PHE A 697 -3.67 -20.44 -19.58
C PHE A 697 -2.88 -21.54 -20.32
N LYS A 698 -2.28 -22.44 -19.54
CA LYS A 698 -1.61 -23.64 -20.04
C LYS A 698 -2.49 -24.85 -19.72
N PRO A 699 -2.74 -25.76 -20.69
CA PRO A 699 -3.51 -26.97 -20.45
C PRO A 699 -3.01 -27.76 -19.22
N MET A 700 -3.96 -28.41 -18.54
CA MET A 700 -3.69 -29.24 -17.36
C MET A 700 -3.37 -30.69 -17.78
N PRO A 701 -2.31 -31.31 -17.24
CA PRO A 701 -1.96 -32.69 -17.60
C PRO A 701 -3.02 -33.67 -17.07
N VAL A 702 -3.42 -34.64 -17.90
CA VAL A 702 -4.28 -35.78 -17.50
C VAL A 702 -3.82 -37.08 -18.14
N LYS A 703 -4.07 -38.20 -17.44
CA LYS A 703 -3.65 -39.54 -17.86
C LYS A 703 -4.46 -40.04 -19.06
N GLU A 704 -5.78 -39.96 -18.96
CA GLU A 704 -6.73 -40.50 -19.95
C GLU A 704 -7.92 -39.54 -20.16
N LEU A 705 -8.52 -39.60 -21.34
CA LEU A 705 -9.61 -38.71 -21.80
C LEU A 705 -11.00 -39.27 -21.48
N ALA A 706 -11.13 -40.46 -20.87
CA ALA A 706 -12.41 -41.17 -20.76
C ALA A 706 -13.52 -40.35 -20.08
N ALA A 707 -13.21 -39.65 -18.97
CA ALA A 707 -14.17 -38.77 -18.31
C ALA A 707 -14.50 -37.52 -19.14
N LEU A 708 -13.54 -36.99 -19.91
CA LEU A 708 -13.73 -35.88 -20.86
C LEU A 708 -14.58 -36.29 -22.06
N GLU A 709 -14.39 -37.49 -22.59
CA GLU A 709 -15.18 -38.06 -23.69
C GLU A 709 -16.61 -38.35 -23.26
N THR A 710 -16.79 -38.90 -22.05
CA THR A 710 -18.11 -39.12 -21.46
C THR A 710 -18.81 -37.80 -21.15
N ALA A 711 -18.09 -36.83 -20.57
CA ALA A 711 -18.57 -35.47 -20.34
C ALA A 711 -19.02 -34.77 -21.64
N ALA A 712 -18.26 -34.92 -22.72
CA ALA A 712 -18.56 -34.37 -24.04
C ALA A 712 -19.81 -34.98 -24.70
N LYS A 713 -20.28 -36.13 -24.21
CA LYS A 713 -21.47 -36.84 -24.71
C LYS A 713 -22.73 -36.56 -23.87
N GLN A 714 -22.62 -35.77 -22.80
CA GLN A 714 -23.77 -35.43 -21.93
C GLN A 714 -24.68 -34.35 -22.55
N PRO A 715 -26.00 -34.38 -22.28
CA PRO A 715 -26.93 -33.36 -22.75
C PRO A 715 -26.53 -31.94 -22.31
N GLY A 716 -26.46 -30.99 -23.25
CA GLY A 716 -26.12 -29.58 -23.00
C GLY A 716 -24.68 -29.17 -23.35
N VAL A 717 -23.83 -30.13 -23.74
CA VAL A 717 -22.48 -29.90 -24.29
C VAL A 717 -22.53 -30.11 -25.80
N ASP A 718 -22.57 -29.01 -26.57
CA ASP A 718 -22.42 -29.09 -28.01
C ASP A 718 -20.97 -29.40 -28.42
N ALA A 719 -20.75 -29.68 -29.71
CA ALA A 719 -19.43 -30.03 -30.22
C ALA A 719 -18.37 -28.92 -29.99
N ALA A 720 -18.78 -27.64 -29.94
CA ALA A 720 -17.87 -26.53 -29.70
C ALA A 720 -17.45 -26.47 -28.22
N LYS A 721 -18.38 -26.65 -27.28
CA LYS A 721 -18.08 -26.76 -25.85
C LYS A 721 -17.24 -28.00 -25.54
N ALA A 722 -17.52 -29.13 -26.18
CA ALA A 722 -16.70 -30.34 -26.05
C ALA A 722 -15.25 -30.08 -26.49
N LYS A 723 -15.05 -29.42 -27.63
CA LYS A 723 -13.71 -29.04 -28.11
C LYS A 723 -13.02 -28.06 -27.15
N ALA A 724 -13.75 -27.07 -26.64
CA ALA A 724 -13.21 -26.09 -25.71
C ALA A 724 -12.83 -26.72 -24.35
N LEU A 725 -13.63 -27.65 -23.84
CA LEU A 725 -13.31 -28.44 -22.63
C LEU A 725 -12.07 -29.29 -22.84
N ALA A 726 -11.99 -30.02 -23.97
CA ALA A 726 -10.82 -30.84 -24.29
C ALA A 726 -9.53 -30.00 -24.36
N ALA A 727 -9.62 -28.77 -24.89
CA ALA A 727 -8.47 -27.85 -24.96
C ALA A 727 -7.95 -27.38 -23.58
N LEU A 728 -8.72 -27.58 -22.49
CA LEU A 728 -8.27 -27.29 -21.13
C LEU A 728 -7.27 -28.33 -20.61
N PHE A 729 -7.15 -29.48 -21.27
CA PHE A 729 -6.40 -30.64 -20.78
C PHE A 729 -5.39 -31.15 -21.83
N LEU A 730 -4.32 -31.78 -21.36
CA LEU A 730 -3.28 -32.41 -22.17
C LEU A 730 -3.17 -33.89 -21.83
N VAL A 731 -3.65 -34.75 -22.74
CA VAL A 731 -3.78 -36.21 -22.53
C VAL A 731 -2.49 -36.95 -22.87
N GLY A 732 -2.18 -37.99 -22.10
CA GLY A 732 -0.97 -38.81 -22.30
C GLY A 732 0.27 -38.31 -21.57
N SER A 733 0.12 -37.31 -20.69
CA SER A 733 1.19 -36.80 -19.82
C SER A 733 1.00 -37.16 -18.34
N GLY A 734 -0.12 -37.81 -18.00
CA GLY A 734 -0.52 -38.05 -16.62
C GLY A 734 0.12 -39.28 -15.98
N GLU A 735 1.29 -39.09 -15.37
CA GLU A 735 1.43 -39.54 -13.99
C GLU A 735 1.59 -38.30 -13.11
N GLU A 736 0.64 -38.07 -12.22
CA GLU A 736 1.02 -37.51 -10.92
C GLU A 736 1.57 -38.71 -10.15
N VAL A 737 2.87 -38.94 -10.27
CA VAL A 737 3.50 -40.04 -9.57
C VAL A 737 3.36 -39.73 -8.07
N VAL A 738 2.64 -40.57 -7.34
CA VAL A 738 2.70 -40.54 -5.88
C VAL A 738 4.04 -41.13 -5.50
N TYR A 739 4.92 -40.29 -4.99
CA TYR A 739 6.30 -40.69 -4.70
C TYR A 739 6.47 -41.22 -3.26
N LEU A 740 5.59 -40.81 -2.33
CA LEU A 740 5.61 -41.26 -0.94
C LEU A 740 4.83 -42.57 -0.73
N THR A 741 5.23 -43.63 -1.43
CA THR A 741 4.51 -44.91 -1.49
C THR A 741 4.80 -45.87 -0.33
N THR A 742 5.92 -45.72 0.36
CA THR A 742 6.35 -46.60 1.46
C THR A 742 6.29 -45.88 2.81
N ASP A 743 6.25 -46.65 3.91
CA ASP A 743 6.29 -46.07 5.26
C ASP A 743 7.62 -45.39 5.56
N GLU A 744 8.70 -45.85 4.92
CA GLU A 744 9.99 -45.17 4.96
C GLU A 744 9.91 -43.77 4.32
N HIS A 745 9.28 -43.64 3.15
CA HIS A 745 9.10 -42.35 2.48
C HIS A 745 8.29 -41.39 3.35
N LYS A 746 7.21 -41.87 3.98
CA LYS A 746 6.37 -41.06 4.88
C LYS A 746 7.12 -40.62 6.13
N ARG A 747 7.91 -41.52 6.74
CA ARG A 747 8.77 -41.20 7.88
C ARG A 747 9.80 -40.13 7.50
N ARG A 748 10.50 -40.32 6.38
CA ARG A 748 11.50 -39.39 5.85
C ARG A 748 10.89 -38.03 5.51
N PHE A 749 9.69 -37.99 4.95
CA PHE A 749 8.95 -36.76 4.68
C PHE A 749 8.64 -35.98 5.96
N LYS A 750 8.11 -36.65 6.99
CA LYS A 750 7.80 -36.04 8.29
C LYS A 750 9.04 -35.52 9.02
N GLU A 751 10.13 -36.27 8.96
CA GLU A 751 11.43 -35.83 9.49
C GLU A 751 11.96 -34.62 8.72
N GLY A 752 11.82 -34.64 7.39
CA GLY A 752 12.21 -33.55 6.50
C GLY A 752 11.47 -32.25 6.77
N GLU A 753 10.20 -32.31 7.16
CA GLU A 753 9.41 -31.14 7.57
C GLU A 753 10.04 -30.43 8.78
N ALA A 754 10.38 -31.18 9.83
CA ALA A 754 11.00 -30.61 11.02
C ALA A 754 12.38 -30.01 10.72
N LEU A 755 13.15 -30.67 9.86
CA LEU A 755 14.47 -30.18 9.44
C LEU A 755 14.37 -28.95 8.52
N TYR A 756 13.38 -28.91 7.62
CA TYR A 756 13.11 -27.76 6.76
C TYR A 756 12.77 -26.53 7.61
N GLN A 757 11.94 -26.69 8.64
CA GLN A 757 11.60 -25.62 9.59
C GLN A 757 12.86 -25.03 10.26
N LYS A 758 13.84 -25.89 10.58
CA LYS A 758 15.09 -25.48 11.23
C LYS A 758 16.07 -24.79 10.27
N PHE A 759 16.23 -25.29 9.04
CA PHE A 759 17.35 -24.90 8.17
C PHE A 759 16.97 -24.11 6.92
N CYS A 760 15.71 -24.18 6.47
CA CYS A 760 15.30 -23.64 5.17
C CYS A 760 14.23 -22.55 5.30
N LEU A 761 13.42 -22.60 6.38
CA LEU A 761 12.26 -21.74 6.60
C LEU A 761 12.59 -20.25 6.55
N ALA A 762 13.71 -19.84 7.14
CA ALA A 762 14.09 -18.44 7.26
C ALA A 762 14.19 -17.72 5.90
N CYS A 763 14.52 -18.45 4.83
CA CYS A 763 14.62 -17.89 3.49
C CYS A 763 13.44 -18.32 2.60
N HIS A 764 13.03 -19.59 2.66
CA HIS A 764 12.05 -20.14 1.72
C HIS A 764 10.60 -20.12 2.21
N GLN A 765 10.38 -19.71 3.46
CA GLN A 765 9.08 -19.54 4.10
C GLN A 765 8.28 -20.84 4.27
N VAL A 766 7.26 -20.80 5.15
CA VAL A 766 6.43 -21.97 5.49
C VAL A 766 5.64 -22.50 4.29
N HIS A 767 5.30 -21.61 3.37
CA HIS A 767 4.57 -21.92 2.13
C HIS A 767 5.50 -22.21 0.94
N GLY A 768 6.82 -22.21 1.12
CA GLY A 768 7.80 -22.56 0.09
C GLY A 768 7.88 -21.58 -1.10
N MET A 769 7.24 -20.41 -1.04
CA MET A 769 7.23 -19.44 -2.16
C MET A 769 8.49 -18.57 -2.19
N GLY A 770 9.44 -18.81 -1.30
CA GLY A 770 10.56 -17.91 -1.13
C GLY A 770 10.13 -16.66 -0.36
N GLN A 771 11.11 -15.79 -0.15
CA GLN A 771 10.91 -14.45 0.36
C GLN A 771 11.70 -13.52 -0.54
N GLN A 772 11.05 -12.44 -0.97
CA GLN A 772 11.69 -11.40 -1.76
C GLN A 772 12.97 -10.92 -1.05
N TYR A 773 14.04 -10.73 -1.82
CA TYR A 773 15.41 -10.42 -1.38
C TYR A 773 16.16 -11.55 -0.66
N LEU A 774 15.52 -12.68 -0.36
CA LEU A 774 16.18 -13.80 0.29
C LEU A 774 16.33 -14.97 -0.66
N ALA A 775 15.22 -15.55 -1.11
CA ALA A 775 15.28 -16.80 -1.85
C ALA A 775 14.10 -16.95 -2.83
N PRO A 776 14.32 -17.69 -3.92
CA PRO A 776 13.29 -18.01 -4.91
C PRO A 776 12.25 -19.01 -4.34
N PRO A 777 11.11 -19.17 -5.03
CA PRO A 777 10.15 -20.22 -4.72
C PRO A 777 10.72 -21.62 -4.95
N LEU A 778 10.39 -22.53 -4.04
CA LEU A 778 10.58 -23.98 -4.13
C LEU A 778 9.32 -24.67 -4.69
N VAL A 779 8.15 -24.08 -4.49
CA VAL A 779 6.87 -24.60 -5.03
C VAL A 779 6.86 -24.48 -6.54
N GLY A 780 6.62 -25.59 -7.25
CA GLY A 780 6.55 -25.62 -8.71
C GLY A 780 7.88 -25.41 -9.44
N SER A 781 8.99 -25.29 -8.69
CA SER A 781 10.31 -24.99 -9.25
C SER A 781 10.90 -26.19 -10.00
N GLU A 782 11.34 -25.96 -11.23
CA GLU A 782 12.08 -26.93 -12.05
C GLU A 782 13.35 -27.41 -11.33
N TRP A 783 13.99 -26.55 -10.54
CA TRP A 783 15.18 -26.86 -9.74
C TRP A 783 14.92 -27.93 -8.68
N VAL A 784 13.70 -27.93 -8.14
CA VAL A 784 13.23 -28.91 -7.16
C VAL A 784 12.72 -30.17 -7.85
N LEU A 785 11.98 -30.04 -8.95
CA LEU A 785 11.17 -31.14 -9.49
C LEU A 785 11.93 -32.04 -10.47
N GLU A 786 12.80 -31.50 -11.32
CA GLU A 786 13.31 -32.25 -12.48
C GLU A 786 14.51 -33.16 -12.17
N SER A 787 15.52 -32.67 -11.43
CA SER A 787 16.79 -33.37 -11.23
C SER A 787 17.12 -33.54 -9.76
N GLU A 788 17.08 -34.79 -9.29
CA GLU A 788 17.50 -35.18 -7.94
C GLU A 788 18.94 -34.76 -7.67
N ARG A 789 19.85 -35.05 -8.61
CA ARG A 789 21.28 -34.77 -8.47
C ARG A 789 21.57 -33.28 -8.36
N ARG A 790 20.89 -32.46 -9.19
CA ARG A 790 20.98 -31.00 -9.12
C ARG A 790 20.55 -30.49 -7.76
N LEU A 791 19.41 -30.98 -7.26
CA LEU A 791 18.89 -30.53 -5.97
C LEU A 791 19.81 -30.95 -4.81
N ILE A 792 20.36 -32.17 -4.82
CA ILE A 792 21.37 -32.60 -3.85
C ILE A 792 22.56 -31.63 -3.87
N ALA A 793 23.09 -31.30 -5.05
CA ALA A 793 24.22 -30.40 -5.20
C ALA A 793 23.92 -28.99 -4.66
N VAL A 794 22.74 -28.44 -4.95
CA VAL A 794 22.32 -27.11 -4.49
C VAL A 794 22.21 -27.06 -2.97
N VAL A 795 21.61 -28.08 -2.33
CA VAL A 795 21.43 -28.07 -0.86
C VAL A 795 22.74 -28.37 -0.13
N VAL A 796 23.55 -29.28 -0.66
CA VAL A 796 24.82 -29.67 -0.03
C VAL A 796 25.89 -28.59 -0.22
N ASP A 797 26.11 -28.09 -1.43
CA ASP A 797 27.23 -27.20 -1.76
C ASP A 797 26.84 -25.77 -2.13
N GLY A 798 25.55 -25.49 -2.33
CA GLY A 798 25.03 -24.15 -2.60
C GLY A 798 24.89 -23.82 -4.08
N LEU A 799 24.26 -22.68 -4.36
CA LEU A 799 24.05 -22.13 -5.71
C LEU A 799 24.27 -20.60 -5.71
N MET A 800 24.92 -20.06 -6.73
CA MET A 800 25.16 -18.62 -6.90
C MET A 800 24.85 -18.15 -8.32
N GLY A 801 24.46 -16.88 -8.46
CA GLY A 801 24.20 -16.24 -9.75
C GLY A 801 22.72 -16.18 -10.13
N PRO A 802 22.40 -15.56 -11.27
CA PRO A 802 21.04 -15.46 -11.76
C PRO A 802 20.50 -16.85 -12.10
N ILE A 803 19.34 -17.20 -11.59
CA ILE A 803 18.68 -18.46 -11.91
C ILE A 803 17.33 -18.17 -12.56
N GLU A 804 16.90 -18.99 -13.50
CA GLU A 804 15.53 -18.95 -13.99
C GLU A 804 14.71 -19.95 -13.19
N VAL A 805 13.61 -19.50 -12.57
CA VAL A 805 12.65 -20.36 -11.89
C VAL A 805 11.27 -20.07 -12.46
N MET A 806 10.62 -21.09 -13.01
CA MET A 806 9.29 -21.02 -13.61
C MET A 806 9.15 -19.92 -14.68
N GLY A 807 10.20 -19.67 -15.46
CA GLY A 807 10.21 -18.64 -16.51
C GLY A 807 10.47 -17.22 -16.01
N LYS A 808 10.79 -17.03 -14.72
CA LYS A 808 11.24 -15.76 -14.16
C LYS A 808 12.72 -15.87 -13.79
N THR A 809 13.53 -14.92 -14.25
CA THR A 809 14.92 -14.78 -13.79
C THR A 809 14.95 -14.13 -12.41
N TYR A 810 15.51 -14.85 -11.43
CA TYR A 810 15.83 -14.35 -10.10
C TYR A 810 17.32 -14.02 -10.06
N THR A 811 17.63 -12.77 -9.75
CA THR A 811 19.00 -12.24 -9.64
C THR A 811 19.04 -11.18 -8.55
N VAL A 812 20.22 -10.74 -8.15
CA VAL A 812 20.39 -9.61 -7.22
C VAL A 812 19.75 -8.35 -7.84
N PRO A 813 18.95 -7.58 -7.09
CA PRO A 813 18.70 -7.70 -5.65
C PRO A 813 17.51 -8.60 -5.27
N GLU A 814 16.72 -9.11 -6.21
CA GLU A 814 15.47 -9.86 -5.92
C GLU A 814 15.65 -11.09 -5.03
N ILE A 815 16.85 -11.69 -4.99
CA ILE A 815 17.27 -12.77 -4.08
C ILE A 815 18.71 -12.52 -3.61
N GLN A 816 19.17 -13.27 -2.60
CA GLN A 816 20.58 -13.25 -2.22
C GLN A 816 21.49 -13.69 -3.39
N PRO A 817 22.72 -13.14 -3.50
CA PRO A 817 23.65 -13.48 -4.57
C PRO A 817 24.04 -14.97 -4.59
N MET A 818 23.90 -15.64 -3.44
CA MET A 818 24.13 -17.07 -3.29
C MET A 818 23.23 -17.67 -2.21
N MET A 819 22.87 -18.93 -2.40
CA MET A 819 22.44 -19.84 -1.35
C MET A 819 23.67 -20.61 -0.85
N PRO A 820 24.07 -20.48 0.42
CA PRO A 820 25.17 -21.24 0.97
C PRO A 820 24.80 -22.73 1.05
N GLY A 821 25.76 -23.60 0.74
CA GLY A 821 25.63 -25.04 0.95
C GLY A 821 25.66 -25.42 2.42
N LEU A 822 24.95 -26.49 2.78
CA LEU A 822 24.84 -26.96 4.15
C LEU A 822 25.82 -28.10 4.50
N ARG A 823 26.73 -28.49 3.59
CA ARG A 823 27.67 -29.63 3.75
C ARG A 823 28.42 -29.64 5.09
N HIS A 824 28.79 -28.47 5.60
CA HIS A 824 29.61 -28.32 6.80
C HIS A 824 28.79 -28.24 8.10
N ASN A 825 27.47 -28.36 8.02
CA ASN A 825 26.61 -28.35 9.20
C ASN A 825 26.73 -29.70 9.94
N PRO A 826 27.23 -29.74 11.19
CA PRO A 826 27.44 -30.99 11.92
C PRO A 826 26.12 -31.70 12.28
N ASP A 827 24.99 -31.00 12.23
CA ASP A 827 23.68 -31.58 12.51
C ASP A 827 23.12 -32.38 11.31
N LEU A 828 23.70 -32.26 10.12
CA LEU A 828 23.19 -32.83 8.87
C LEU A 828 24.07 -33.97 8.34
N ASP A 829 23.58 -35.20 8.52
CA ASP A 829 24.09 -36.41 7.88
C ASP A 829 23.30 -36.74 6.59
N ASP A 830 23.68 -37.80 5.90
CA ASP A 830 23.11 -38.17 4.60
C ASP A 830 21.61 -38.50 4.69
N GLU A 831 21.14 -39.06 5.82
CA GLU A 831 19.71 -39.32 6.07
C GLU A 831 18.93 -38.03 6.23
N LYS A 832 19.46 -37.06 6.99
CA LYS A 832 18.79 -35.77 7.19
C LYS A 832 18.76 -34.92 5.94
N PHE A 833 19.83 -34.96 5.12
CA PHE A 833 19.80 -34.35 3.79
C PHE A 833 18.72 -34.99 2.92
N ALA A 834 18.67 -36.32 2.86
CA ALA A 834 17.64 -37.05 2.12
C ALA A 834 16.22 -36.71 2.62
N ALA A 835 16.04 -36.51 3.93
CA ALA A 835 14.79 -36.08 4.54
C ALA A 835 14.35 -34.69 4.09
N ILE A 836 15.22 -33.67 4.22
CA ILE A 836 14.93 -32.29 3.76
C ILE A 836 14.54 -32.30 2.26
N LEU A 837 15.34 -32.97 1.43
CA LEU A 837 15.14 -33.04 -0.01
C LEU A 837 13.83 -33.75 -0.38
N THR A 838 13.49 -34.82 0.33
CA THR A 838 12.23 -35.55 0.15
C THR A 838 11.03 -34.69 0.50
N TYR A 839 11.10 -33.93 1.60
CA TYR A 839 10.05 -32.99 2.00
C TYR A 839 9.85 -31.90 0.95
N VAL A 840 10.91 -31.20 0.55
CA VAL A 840 10.83 -30.10 -0.44
C VAL A 840 10.26 -30.59 -1.79
N ARG A 841 10.58 -31.82 -2.21
CA ARG A 841 10.08 -32.44 -3.45
C ARG A 841 8.61 -32.89 -3.38
N ASN A 842 8.01 -32.96 -2.19
CA ASN A 842 6.65 -33.47 -2.00
C ASN A 842 5.73 -32.54 -1.17
N ALA A 843 6.23 -31.38 -0.72
CA ALA A 843 5.46 -30.38 0.02
C ALA A 843 4.77 -29.37 -0.92
N TRP A 844 3.74 -28.68 -0.42
CA TRP A 844 3.03 -27.59 -1.13
C TRP A 844 2.42 -27.94 -2.49
N GLY A 845 2.18 -29.23 -2.74
CA GLY A 845 1.70 -29.72 -4.04
C GLY A 845 2.81 -30.02 -5.05
N ASN A 846 4.09 -29.96 -4.64
CA ASN A 846 5.17 -30.57 -5.40
C ASN A 846 4.99 -32.10 -5.45
N GLY A 847 5.45 -32.72 -6.54
CA GLY A 847 5.44 -34.18 -6.70
C GLY A 847 6.66 -34.63 -7.49
N ALA A 848 7.69 -35.08 -6.78
CA ALA A 848 8.90 -35.67 -7.37
C ALA A 848 9.46 -36.81 -6.49
N ALA A 849 10.24 -37.74 -7.08
CA ALA A 849 10.76 -38.93 -6.37
C ALA A 849 11.47 -38.60 -5.07
N PRO A 850 11.30 -39.38 -3.98
CA PRO A 850 11.98 -39.12 -2.72
C PRO A 850 13.48 -39.30 -2.93
N VAL A 851 14.28 -38.52 -2.21
CA VAL A 851 15.73 -38.67 -2.27
C VAL A 851 16.16 -39.71 -1.23
N THR A 852 17.08 -40.60 -1.59
CA THR A 852 17.64 -41.59 -0.67
C THR A 852 18.94 -41.10 -0.05
N SER A 853 19.27 -41.60 1.15
CA SER A 853 20.53 -41.29 1.81
C SER A 853 21.72 -41.82 1.01
N GLU A 854 21.58 -42.95 0.30
CA GLU A 854 22.62 -43.47 -0.60
C GLU A 854 22.89 -42.53 -1.77
N ALA A 855 21.88 -41.83 -2.29
CA ALA A 855 22.06 -40.84 -3.34
C ALA A 855 22.90 -39.64 -2.85
N VAL A 856 22.59 -39.15 -1.64
CA VAL A 856 23.36 -38.08 -0.98
C VAL A 856 24.78 -38.54 -0.66
N ALA A 857 24.94 -39.74 -0.09
CA ALA A 857 26.24 -40.32 0.24
C ALA A 857 27.11 -40.49 -1.02
N ARG A 858 26.53 -41.01 -2.11
CA ARG A 858 27.21 -41.15 -3.41
C ARG A 858 27.64 -39.80 -3.97
N TYR A 859 26.78 -38.79 -3.85
CA TYR A 859 27.13 -37.43 -4.26
C TYR A 859 28.31 -36.87 -3.45
N ARG A 860 28.24 -36.94 -2.11
CA ARG A 860 29.27 -36.42 -1.20
C ARG A 860 30.60 -37.17 -1.31
N ALA A 861 30.58 -38.46 -1.62
CA ALA A 861 31.78 -39.26 -1.88
C ALA A 861 32.44 -38.90 -3.22
N ALA A 862 31.64 -38.57 -4.24
CA ALA A 862 32.14 -38.21 -5.58
C ALA A 862 32.56 -36.74 -5.72
N HIS A 863 32.14 -35.86 -4.81
CA HIS A 863 32.38 -34.41 -4.89
C HIS A 863 32.94 -33.87 -3.57
N ALA A 864 34.17 -33.35 -3.63
CA ALA A 864 34.79 -32.63 -2.52
C ALA A 864 34.03 -31.33 -2.19
N ALA A 865 34.21 -30.84 -0.95
CA ALA A 865 33.66 -29.55 -0.53
C ALA A 865 34.15 -28.43 -1.46
N ARG A 866 33.25 -27.52 -1.81
CA ARG A 866 33.51 -26.45 -2.79
C ARG A 866 32.68 -25.21 -2.49
N ALA A 867 32.94 -24.14 -3.24
CA ALA A 867 32.08 -22.97 -3.30
C ALA A 867 30.75 -23.31 -4.03
N PRO A 868 29.67 -22.52 -3.79
CA PRO A 868 28.39 -22.66 -4.48
C PRO A 868 28.54 -22.80 -6.00
N TYR A 869 27.71 -23.63 -6.61
CA TYR A 869 27.71 -23.81 -8.06
C TYR A 869 27.17 -22.58 -8.78
N THR A 870 27.59 -22.33 -10.03
CA THR A 870 26.77 -21.54 -10.96
C THR A 870 25.69 -22.42 -11.63
N PRO A 871 24.63 -21.83 -12.21
CA PRO A 871 23.62 -22.58 -12.96
C PRO A 871 24.21 -23.45 -14.06
N GLU A 872 25.22 -22.95 -14.78
CA GLU A 872 25.88 -23.68 -15.86
C GLU A 872 26.70 -24.86 -15.34
N GLU A 873 27.33 -24.73 -14.17
CA GLU A 873 28.13 -25.79 -13.58
C GLU A 873 27.26 -26.93 -13.06
N VAL A 874 26.21 -26.60 -12.30
CA VAL A 874 25.35 -27.62 -11.69
C VAL A 874 24.52 -28.38 -12.74
N ASN A 875 24.12 -27.72 -13.83
CA ASN A 875 23.41 -28.38 -14.93
C ASN A 875 24.31 -29.30 -15.77
N LYS A 876 25.64 -29.21 -15.64
CA LYS A 876 26.61 -30.12 -16.30
C LYS A 876 26.92 -31.37 -15.48
N LEU A 877 26.40 -31.49 -14.26
CA LEU A 877 26.58 -32.68 -13.43
C LEU A 877 25.88 -33.88 -14.08
N LYS A 878 26.66 -34.74 -14.74
CA LYS A 878 26.21 -35.99 -15.37
C LYS A 878 25.88 -37.04 -14.35
#